data_AF-A0AAT9F8I7-F1
#
_entry.id   AF-A0AAT9F8I7-F1
#
_cell.length_a   1.000
_cell.length_b   1.000
_cell.length_c   1.000
_cell.angle_alpha   90.00
_cell.angle_beta   90.00
_cell.angle_gamma   90.00
#
_symmetry.space_group_name_H-M   'P 1'
#
loop_
_entity.id
_entity.type
_entity.pdbx_description
1 polymer ?
#
loop_
_entity_poly.entity_id
_entity_poly.type
_entity_poly.pdbx_seq_one_letter_code
_entity_poly.pdbx_strand_id
1 'polypeptide(L)'
;MVIVLFRFQYEKVSKKLPIYIYIYNLDNLIIIQGSEMSKSFKLTIILGSLTSVTSMSFVAASCVKGDITKIKPIENKFIQEKIEKKGDPEIHKLDEFQKDEPELNEDKPIASFPKEEVEKENNKKELLKSKENYHQTYDKFKKLSQEITKNTEFSELDKKLADKLQEIEKLIANSKTKADYDSINKILEEFIERIEKEKTEIIKSKSSYEESNKKQEILAQELQNKPEYNSILTELKSAIEKANQDLNSSKTKESYNQAKQAIEQAIEKANAQKAEHEEAKSGYEESNKKQEILAQELQNKPEYNSILTELKSAIEKANQDLNSSKTKESYNQAKQAIEQAIEQAIEKANAQKAEHEEAKSGYEESNKKQEILAQELQNKPEYNSILTELKSAIEKANQDLNSSKTKESYNQAKQAIEQAIEKANAQKAEHEEAKSGYEESNKKQEILAQELQNKPEYNSILTELKSAIEKANQDLNSSKTKESYNQAKQAIEQAIEKANAQKAEHEEAKSGYEESNKKQEILAQELQNKPEYNSILAELKSAIEKANQDLNSSKTKESYNQAKQAIEQAIEKANAQKAEHEEAKSGYEESNKKQEILAQELQNKPEYNSILAELKSAIEKANQDLNSSKTKESYNQAKQAIEQAIEKANAQKAEHEEAKKAYVRFKDEALKLSESIKSVTEFSDIKNSLELEIQKIESNISSSYNYTLGKSNLESAINIANLSLKNKWSEIASKLKIDKLDIWNNSFLVFNINVGNKDILLWLKNKQEKGGISFKDEKSTKEFLRIPFNLPRSLNKEIIFNEKDNIIEIWFYIKNDDKERHTINSVEFFDENGTYKVDTEGKELSFIPEEWSKTKTPIYWKQL
;
A
#
# COMPACT_ATOMS: atom_id res chain seq x y z
N MET A 1 23.76 -49.84 26.91
CA MET A 1 24.34 -50.08 25.57
C MET A 1 23.49 -49.40 24.52
N VAL A 2 24.00 -48.35 23.87
CA VAL A 2 23.28 -47.61 22.82
C VAL A 2 23.92 -47.93 21.48
N ILE A 3 23.16 -48.50 20.54
CA ILE A 3 23.59 -48.61 19.14
C ILE A 3 22.99 -47.43 18.38
N VAL A 4 23.84 -46.48 17.97
CA VAL A 4 23.44 -45.38 17.08
C VAL A 4 23.61 -45.84 15.64
N LEU A 5 22.49 -45.98 14.91
CA LEU A 5 22.49 -46.24 13.47
C LEU A 5 22.56 -44.92 12.70
N PHE A 6 23.66 -44.68 11.98
CA PHE A 6 23.75 -43.58 11.02
C PHE A 6 23.29 -44.05 9.63
N ARG A 7 22.36 -43.30 9.03
CA ARG A 7 21.89 -43.49 7.66
C ARG A 7 22.32 -42.29 6.82
N PHE A 8 23.40 -42.43 6.06
CA PHE A 8 23.86 -41.40 5.13
C PHE A 8 23.17 -41.55 3.77
N GLN A 9 22.47 -40.52 3.31
CA GLN A 9 22.24 -40.26 1.90
C GLN A 9 23.34 -39.34 1.39
N TYR A 10 23.93 -39.65 0.23
CA TYR A 10 24.91 -38.80 -0.44
C TYR A 10 24.44 -38.52 -1.86
N GLU A 11 24.22 -37.24 -2.17
CA GLU A 11 24.34 -36.75 -3.54
C GLU A 11 25.82 -36.48 -3.88
N LYS A 12 26.12 -36.39 -5.17
CA LYS A 12 27.47 -36.45 -5.75
C LYS A 12 28.44 -35.40 -5.17
N VAL A 13 29.45 -35.84 -4.43
CA VAL A 13 30.74 -35.13 -4.31
C VAL A 13 31.90 -36.10 -4.47
N SER A 14 32.78 -35.82 -5.43
CA SER A 14 34.03 -36.56 -5.62
C SER A 14 35.14 -35.97 -4.75
N LYS A 15 35.48 -36.65 -3.64
CA LYS A 15 36.79 -36.57 -2.96
C LYS A 15 36.92 -37.71 -1.93
N LYS A 16 38.12 -38.28 -1.81
CA LYS A 16 38.43 -39.36 -0.86
C LYS A 16 38.51 -38.81 0.57
N LEU A 17 37.88 -39.48 1.53
CA LEU A 17 37.96 -39.19 2.96
C LEU A 17 38.12 -40.50 3.76
N PRO A 18 38.92 -40.53 4.84
CA PRO A 18 39.09 -41.71 5.69
C PRO A 18 37.86 -41.96 6.58
N ILE A 19 37.62 -43.23 6.93
CA ILE A 19 36.59 -43.65 7.87
C ILE A 19 37.27 -44.00 9.20
N TYR A 20 36.82 -43.37 10.29
CA TYR A 20 37.22 -43.72 11.65
C TYR A 20 36.08 -44.49 12.32
N ILE A 21 36.40 -45.62 12.96
CA ILE A 21 35.45 -46.40 13.76
C ILE A 21 35.89 -46.30 15.21
N TYR A 22 35.07 -45.67 16.04
CA TYR A 22 35.27 -45.61 17.49
C TYR A 22 34.33 -46.62 18.16
N ILE A 23 34.91 -47.51 18.97
CA ILE A 23 34.16 -48.44 19.82
C ILE A 23 34.47 -48.04 21.26
N TYR A 24 33.45 -47.59 21.99
CA TYR A 24 33.56 -47.28 23.41
C TYR A 24 33.17 -48.50 24.23
N ASN A 25 34.05 -48.90 25.15
CA ASN A 25 33.66 -49.57 26.37
C ASN A 25 34.34 -48.83 27.53
N LEU A 26 33.75 -48.92 28.72
CA LEU A 26 34.32 -48.28 29.90
C LEU A 26 35.72 -48.90 30.19
N ASP A 27 36.64 -48.03 30.59
CA ASP A 27 37.95 -48.32 31.18
C ASP A 27 39.15 -48.73 30.30
N ASN A 28 39.12 -48.62 28.96
CA ASN A 28 40.37 -48.44 28.17
C ASN A 28 40.16 -47.96 26.70
N LEU A 29 41.04 -47.07 26.23
CA LEU A 29 41.05 -46.59 24.83
C LEU A 29 41.99 -47.45 23.96
N ILE A 30 41.46 -48.13 22.95
CA ILE A 30 42.26 -48.80 21.92
C ILE A 30 42.10 -48.06 20.59
N ILE A 31 43.20 -47.47 20.10
CA ILE A 31 43.26 -46.84 18.77
C ILE A 31 43.78 -47.88 17.78
N ILE A 32 42.97 -48.25 16.79
CA ILE A 32 43.42 -49.06 15.64
C ILE A 32 43.55 -48.14 14.43
N GLN A 33 44.78 -47.87 14.00
CA GLN A 33 45.07 -47.08 12.81
C GLN A 33 45.26 -48.02 11.60
N GLY A 34 44.26 -48.11 10.74
CA GLY A 34 44.33 -48.89 9.49
C GLY A 34 44.64 -48.01 8.29
N SER A 35 45.82 -48.17 7.69
CA SER A 35 46.12 -47.66 6.34
C SER A 35 45.56 -48.62 5.28
N GLU A 36 44.74 -48.10 4.37
CA GLU A 36 44.24 -48.69 3.11
C GLU A 36 43.99 -50.21 3.02
N MET A 37 42.81 -50.64 2.57
CA MET A 37 42.76 -51.68 1.51
C MET A 37 41.40 -51.84 0.84
N SER A 38 41.45 -52.32 -0.40
CA SER A 38 40.32 -52.86 -1.14
C SER A 38 40.01 -54.30 -0.73
N LYS A 39 38.72 -54.62 -0.58
CA LYS A 39 38.10 -55.97 -0.47
C LYS A 39 38.36 -56.78 0.82
N SER A 40 37.28 -56.93 1.59
CA SER A 40 37.06 -57.85 2.72
C SER A 40 37.88 -57.61 3.99
N PHE A 41 37.16 -57.50 5.12
CA PHE A 41 37.72 -57.47 6.47
C PHE A 41 37.00 -58.51 7.33
N LYS A 42 37.73 -59.23 8.19
CA LYS A 42 37.18 -60.28 9.05
C LYS A 42 37.48 -59.96 10.50
N LEU A 43 36.47 -59.44 11.21
CA LEU A 43 36.58 -59.09 12.62
C LEU A 43 36.37 -60.33 13.49
N THR A 44 37.26 -60.59 14.45
CA THR A 44 37.09 -61.64 15.46
C THR A 44 37.09 -60.97 16.83
N ILE A 45 36.00 -61.13 17.57
CA ILE A 45 35.81 -60.56 18.91
C ILE A 45 35.93 -61.72 19.91
N ILE A 46 36.82 -61.57 20.90
CA ILE A 46 36.96 -62.51 22.01
C ILE A 46 36.28 -61.86 23.22
N LEU A 47 35.24 -62.50 23.75
CA LEU A 47 34.53 -62.05 24.95
C LEU A 47 35.10 -62.77 26.17
N GLY A 48 35.60 -61.99 27.14
CA GLY A 48 35.92 -62.45 28.49
C GLY A 48 34.66 -62.75 29.29
N SER A 49 34.79 -63.59 30.32
CA SER A 49 33.70 -64.13 31.11
C SER A 49 32.85 -63.08 31.83
N LEU A 50 31.54 -63.08 31.59
CA LEU A 50 30.52 -62.51 32.46
C LEU A 50 29.32 -63.47 32.50
N THR A 51 28.94 -63.88 33.70
CA THR A 51 27.83 -64.80 33.95
C THR A 51 26.49 -64.06 33.92
N SER A 52 25.45 -64.76 33.43
CA SER A 52 24.07 -64.30 33.25
C SER A 52 23.81 -63.22 32.18
N VAL A 53 23.31 -63.67 31.02
CA VAL A 53 22.50 -62.87 30.09
C VAL A 53 21.28 -63.68 29.71
N THR A 54 20.11 -63.32 30.23
CA THR A 54 18.84 -63.93 29.82
C THR A 54 18.29 -63.25 28.57
N SER A 55 18.43 -63.95 27.43
CA SER A 55 17.88 -63.64 26.10
C SER A 55 18.43 -62.41 25.36
N MET A 56 18.87 -62.64 24.12
CA MET A 56 18.98 -61.64 23.05
C MET A 56 18.16 -62.14 21.86
N SER A 57 17.31 -61.28 21.30
CA SER A 57 16.56 -61.56 20.07
C SER A 57 17.26 -60.91 18.87
N PHE A 58 17.62 -61.70 17.86
CA PHE A 58 18.09 -61.19 16.57
C PHE A 58 16.91 -61.04 15.60
N VAL A 59 16.70 -59.84 15.07
CA VAL A 59 15.84 -59.60 13.90
C VAL A 59 16.73 -59.46 12.68
N ALA A 60 16.66 -60.44 11.78
CA ALA A 60 17.46 -60.46 10.56
C ALA A 60 16.69 -59.85 9.37
N ALA A 61 17.19 -58.76 8.80
CA ALA A 61 16.86 -58.34 7.45
C ALA A 61 17.90 -58.97 6.49
N SER A 62 17.44 -59.82 5.58
CA SER A 62 18.29 -60.69 4.77
C SER A 62 19.02 -59.98 3.64
N CYS A 63 20.31 -60.29 3.44
CA CYS A 63 20.91 -60.50 2.12
C CYS A 63 22.26 -61.23 2.22
N VAL A 64 22.50 -62.17 1.29
CA VAL A 64 23.71 -63.02 1.13
C VAL A 64 23.87 -64.19 2.13
N LYS A 65 23.89 -65.41 1.60
CA LYS A 65 24.20 -66.67 2.31
C LYS A 65 25.70 -66.82 2.54
N GLY A 66 26.08 -67.40 3.67
CA GLY A 66 27.43 -67.88 3.93
C GLY A 66 27.50 -68.69 5.23
N ASP A 67 27.38 -70.02 5.12
CA ASP A 67 27.63 -70.93 6.24
C ASP A 67 29.11 -70.86 6.67
N ILE A 68 29.37 -71.01 7.98
CA ILE A 68 30.62 -71.61 8.48
C ILE A 68 30.35 -72.30 9.82
N THR A 69 31.02 -73.43 10.00
CA THR A 69 30.82 -74.41 11.06
C THR A 69 31.97 -74.44 12.06
N LYS A 70 31.74 -75.15 13.19
CA LYS A 70 32.71 -75.59 14.22
C LYS A 70 33.23 -74.51 15.19
N ILE A 71 32.85 -74.70 16.46
CA ILE A 71 33.61 -74.27 17.63
C ILE A 71 34.59 -75.40 18.00
N LYS A 72 35.85 -75.07 18.31
CA LYS A 72 36.78 -75.94 19.05
C LYS A 72 37.12 -75.23 20.37
N PRO A 73 37.06 -75.88 21.53
CA PRO A 73 37.67 -75.36 22.74
C PRO A 73 39.20 -75.50 22.64
N ILE A 74 39.92 -74.54 23.22
CA ILE A 74 41.36 -74.63 23.51
C ILE A 74 41.50 -74.52 25.03
N GLU A 75 42.12 -75.52 25.64
CA GLU A 75 42.54 -75.47 27.03
C GLU A 75 43.88 -74.73 27.16
N ASN A 76 44.03 -73.92 28.21
CA ASN A 76 45.27 -73.70 28.97
C ASN A 76 44.87 -72.97 30.26
N LYS A 77 45.19 -73.44 31.47
CA LYS A 77 46.53 -73.57 32.08
C LYS A 77 47.32 -72.25 32.13
N PHE A 78 47.38 -71.66 33.32
CA PHE A 78 48.57 -71.09 34.00
C PHE A 78 48.12 -70.90 35.47
N ILE A 79 48.64 -71.64 36.46
CA ILE A 79 49.95 -71.49 37.12
C ILE A 79 50.16 -70.06 37.66
N GLN A 80 50.10 -69.94 38.99
CA GLN A 80 50.89 -68.96 39.75
C GLN A 80 52.03 -69.71 40.45
N GLU A 81 53.25 -69.37 40.04
CA GLU A 81 54.51 -69.49 40.77
C GLU A 81 54.90 -68.04 41.13
N LYS A 82 55.69 -67.70 42.17
CA LYS A 82 56.41 -68.37 43.26
C LYS A 82 56.73 -67.24 44.28
N ILE A 83 57.31 -67.42 45.46
CA ILE A 83 58.77 -67.26 45.72
C ILE A 83 58.99 -67.22 47.25
N GLU A 84 59.67 -68.26 47.76
CA GLU A 84 60.79 -68.22 48.75
C GLU A 84 60.57 -67.70 50.19
N LYS A 85 61.41 -67.97 51.21
CA LYS A 85 62.75 -68.59 51.43
C LYS A 85 62.78 -69.06 52.92
N LYS A 86 63.62 -69.95 53.49
CA LYS A 86 64.74 -70.84 53.09
C LYS A 86 65.03 -71.78 54.30
N GLY A 87 65.68 -72.95 54.16
CA GLY A 87 66.35 -73.59 55.33
C GLY A 87 66.48 -75.12 55.38
N ASP A 88 67.35 -75.69 54.54
CA ASP A 88 68.03 -76.99 54.77
C ASP A 88 69.12 -76.84 55.88
N PRO A 89 69.63 -77.90 56.56
CA PRO A 89 70.28 -79.02 55.85
C PRO A 89 70.29 -80.45 56.44
N GLU A 90 70.74 -81.31 55.53
CA GLU A 90 71.23 -82.69 55.59
C GLU A 90 72.27 -83.13 56.65
N ILE A 91 72.28 -84.46 56.86
CA ILE A 91 73.43 -85.39 57.09
C ILE A 91 74.20 -85.40 58.43
N HIS A 92 74.22 -86.58 59.07
CA HIS A 92 75.37 -87.44 59.49
C HIS A 92 74.79 -88.54 60.43
N LYS A 93 74.71 -89.84 60.11
CA LYS A 93 75.70 -90.92 59.86
C LYS A 93 76.68 -91.25 61.00
N LEU A 94 76.66 -92.54 61.39
CA LEU A 94 77.67 -93.32 62.16
C LEU A 94 77.77 -92.95 63.66
N ASP A 95 77.92 -93.89 64.60
CA ASP A 95 78.81 -95.07 64.59
C ASP A 95 78.22 -96.38 65.18
N GLU A 96 78.90 -97.48 64.85
CA GLU A 96 78.81 -98.80 65.50
C GLU A 96 79.71 -98.88 66.77
N PHE A 97 80.00 -100.10 67.23
CA PHE A 97 80.83 -100.56 68.37
C PHE A 97 80.01 -100.94 69.62
N GLN A 98 79.76 -102.23 69.83
CA GLN A 98 80.70 -103.22 70.42
C GLN A 98 81.17 -102.85 71.83
N LYS A 99 80.72 -103.64 72.81
CA LYS A 99 81.52 -104.69 73.46
C LYS A 99 80.57 -105.53 74.32
N ASP A 100 80.47 -106.82 74.05
CA ASP A 100 81.41 -107.86 74.47
C ASP A 100 81.45 -107.98 76.00
N GLU A 101 80.92 -109.12 76.44
CA GLU A 101 81.35 -110.01 77.52
C GLU A 101 82.46 -109.53 78.49
N PRO A 102 82.41 -110.07 79.71
CA PRO A 102 83.43 -111.09 79.97
C PRO A 102 82.83 -112.48 80.19
N GLU A 103 83.30 -113.43 79.40
CA GLU A 103 83.51 -114.79 79.87
C GLU A 103 84.27 -114.74 81.20
N LEU A 104 83.92 -115.64 82.12
CA LEU A 104 84.89 -116.36 82.94
C LEU A 104 84.20 -117.60 83.53
N ASN A 105 84.35 -118.70 82.79
CA ASN A 105 84.87 -119.95 83.36
C ASN A 105 85.90 -119.66 84.47
N GLU A 106 86.16 -120.48 85.48
CA GLU A 106 85.98 -121.91 85.66
C GLU A 106 86.03 -122.14 87.19
N ASP A 107 85.33 -123.14 87.73
CA ASP A 107 86.02 -124.27 88.37
C ASP A 107 85.08 -125.29 89.03
N LYS A 108 85.26 -126.53 88.60
CA LYS A 108 84.95 -127.76 89.35
C LYS A 108 85.97 -127.89 90.48
N PRO A 109 85.74 -128.66 91.57
CA PRO A 109 85.19 -130.02 91.52
C PRO A 109 84.26 -130.33 92.74
N ILE A 110 83.85 -131.54 93.16
CA ILE A 110 84.24 -132.94 92.96
C ILE A 110 82.97 -133.83 93.14
N ALA A 111 83.05 -135.10 92.72
CA ALA A 111 82.29 -136.26 93.25
C ALA A 111 80.87 -136.55 92.74
N SER A 112 80.52 -137.82 92.92
CA SER A 112 79.55 -138.66 92.22
C SER A 112 78.32 -139.03 93.06
N PHE A 113 77.14 -139.05 92.41
CA PHE A 113 75.95 -139.93 92.58
C PHE A 113 75.35 -140.21 94.00
N PRO A 114 74.04 -140.58 94.12
CA PRO A 114 72.96 -140.64 93.12
C PRO A 114 71.72 -139.75 93.45
N LYS A 115 70.67 -139.88 92.64
CA LYS A 115 69.48 -139.02 92.55
C LYS A 115 68.37 -139.32 93.57
N GLU A 116 67.42 -138.37 93.67
CA GLU A 116 65.99 -138.46 94.05
C GLU A 116 65.49 -137.66 95.28
N GLU A 117 66.35 -137.16 96.17
CA GLU A 117 65.90 -136.24 97.25
C GLU A 117 66.01 -134.74 96.89
N VAL A 118 66.93 -134.36 96.00
CA VAL A 118 67.19 -132.94 95.63
C VAL A 118 66.03 -132.32 94.81
N GLU A 119 65.27 -133.14 94.08
CA GLU A 119 64.23 -132.68 93.15
C GLU A 119 62.92 -132.29 93.86
N LYS A 120 62.61 -132.90 95.02
CA LYS A 120 61.48 -132.49 95.87
C LYS A 120 61.75 -131.18 96.61
N GLU A 121 62.99 -130.92 97.01
CA GLU A 121 63.35 -129.72 97.75
C GLU A 121 63.51 -128.49 96.83
N ASN A 122 64.02 -128.67 95.60
CA ASN A 122 63.98 -127.62 94.58
C ASN A 122 62.53 -127.26 94.19
N ASN A 123 61.66 -128.23 93.91
CA ASN A 123 60.25 -127.95 93.62
C ASN A 123 59.53 -127.19 94.77
N LYS A 124 59.89 -127.48 96.03
CA LYS A 124 59.35 -126.78 97.19
C LYS A 124 59.88 -125.34 97.32
N LYS A 125 61.17 -125.11 97.01
CA LYS A 125 61.77 -123.76 96.94
C LYS A 125 61.21 -122.94 95.77
N GLU A 126 60.99 -123.54 94.61
CA GLU A 126 60.38 -122.85 93.46
C GLU A 126 58.91 -122.49 93.71
N LEU A 127 58.12 -123.39 94.29
CA LEU A 127 56.74 -123.07 94.73
C LEU A 127 56.71 -121.91 95.74
N LEU A 128 57.69 -121.84 96.65
CA LEU A 128 57.80 -120.74 97.61
C LEU A 128 58.11 -119.42 96.90
N LYS A 129 59.06 -119.41 95.95
CA LYS A 129 59.38 -118.23 95.13
C LYS A 129 58.19 -117.76 94.28
N SER A 130 57.43 -118.67 93.65
CA SER A 130 56.22 -118.29 92.89
C SER A 130 55.13 -117.69 93.79
N LYS A 131 55.00 -118.15 95.04
CA LYS A 131 54.13 -117.52 96.05
C LYS A 131 54.61 -116.14 96.49
N GLU A 132 55.92 -115.98 96.72
CA GLU A 132 56.52 -114.69 97.05
C GLU A 132 56.36 -113.68 95.91
N ASN A 133 56.59 -114.08 94.66
CA ASN A 133 56.35 -113.25 93.47
C ASN A 133 54.87 -112.84 93.36
N TYR A 134 53.93 -113.79 93.49
CA TYR A 134 52.50 -113.47 93.50
C TYR A 134 52.15 -112.44 94.60
N HIS A 135 52.66 -112.59 95.82
CA HIS A 135 52.41 -111.62 96.89
C HIS A 135 53.02 -110.24 96.59
N GLN A 136 54.24 -110.17 96.05
CA GLN A 136 54.84 -108.91 95.63
C GLN A 136 54.02 -108.21 94.53
N THR A 137 53.52 -108.95 93.54
CA THR A 137 52.69 -108.41 92.47
C THR A 137 51.29 -108.06 92.96
N TYR A 138 50.72 -108.82 93.90
CA TYR A 138 49.45 -108.49 94.55
C TYR A 138 49.56 -107.23 95.42
N ASP A 139 50.69 -107.01 96.10
CA ASP A 139 50.95 -105.75 96.80
C ASP A 139 51.13 -104.57 95.82
N LYS A 140 51.76 -104.77 94.65
CA LYS A 140 51.75 -103.76 93.56
C LYS A 140 50.33 -103.45 93.08
N PHE A 141 49.52 -104.48 92.81
CA PHE A 141 48.10 -104.34 92.42
C PHE A 141 47.31 -103.56 93.47
N LYS A 142 47.47 -103.90 94.75
CA LYS A 142 46.79 -103.28 95.88
C LYS A 142 47.22 -101.82 96.07
N LYS A 143 48.50 -101.51 95.86
CA LYS A 143 49.01 -100.14 95.84
C LYS A 143 48.44 -99.33 94.66
N LEU A 144 48.42 -99.89 93.46
CA LEU A 144 47.84 -99.27 92.27
C LEU A 144 46.33 -99.00 92.44
N SER A 145 45.60 -99.96 93.01
CA SER A 145 44.20 -99.79 93.42
C SER A 145 44.05 -98.65 94.42
N GLN A 146 44.80 -98.63 95.52
CA GLN A 146 44.76 -97.54 96.50
C GLN A 146 45.12 -96.16 95.93
N GLU A 147 46.00 -96.08 94.92
CA GLU A 147 46.29 -94.83 94.20
C GLU A 147 45.12 -94.38 93.31
N ILE A 148 44.41 -95.32 92.70
CA ILE A 148 43.28 -95.06 91.81
C ILE A 148 42.00 -94.73 92.58
N THR A 149 41.64 -95.48 93.63
CA THR A 149 40.44 -95.22 94.46
C THR A 149 40.49 -93.84 95.13
N LYS A 150 41.69 -93.29 95.38
CA LYS A 150 41.86 -91.92 95.92
C LYS A 150 41.52 -90.81 94.93
N ASN A 151 41.43 -91.08 93.63
CA ASN A 151 41.11 -90.09 92.63
C ASN A 151 39.86 -90.46 91.83
N THR A 152 38.78 -89.69 92.05
CA THR A 152 37.51 -89.79 91.31
C THR A 152 37.65 -89.70 89.78
N GLU A 153 38.75 -89.16 89.26
CA GLU A 153 39.05 -89.08 87.83
C GLU A 153 39.36 -90.45 87.20
N PHE A 154 39.67 -91.46 88.02
CA PHE A 154 39.94 -92.83 87.60
C PHE A 154 38.80 -93.79 88.01
N SER A 155 37.59 -93.30 88.28
CA SER A 155 36.46 -94.11 88.79
C SER A 155 36.14 -95.36 87.95
N GLU A 156 36.37 -95.32 86.64
CA GLU A 156 36.19 -96.49 85.78
C GLU A 156 37.35 -97.49 85.88
N LEU A 157 38.59 -97.02 86.08
CA LEU A 157 39.72 -97.90 86.40
C LEU A 157 39.56 -98.51 87.79
N ASP A 158 39.03 -97.75 88.76
CA ASP A 158 38.73 -98.21 90.11
C ASP A 158 37.73 -99.37 90.08
N LYS A 159 36.67 -99.23 89.26
CA LYS A 159 35.73 -100.32 88.99
C LYS A 159 36.41 -101.53 88.33
N LYS A 160 37.22 -101.34 87.28
CA LYS A 160 37.98 -102.43 86.63
C LYS A 160 38.91 -103.15 87.63
N LEU A 161 39.56 -102.41 88.53
CA LEU A 161 40.41 -102.95 89.58
C LEU A 161 39.60 -103.73 90.63
N ALA A 162 38.45 -103.21 91.07
CA ALA A 162 37.57 -103.92 92.01
C ALA A 162 37.02 -105.22 91.41
N ASP A 163 36.60 -105.19 90.14
CA ASP A 163 36.13 -106.38 89.42
C ASP A 163 37.27 -107.42 89.27
N LYS A 164 38.49 -106.97 88.92
CA LYS A 164 39.66 -107.86 88.79
C LYS A 164 40.14 -108.42 90.13
N LEU A 165 40.05 -107.65 91.22
CA LEU A 165 40.38 -108.10 92.57
C LEU A 165 39.53 -109.32 92.95
N GLN A 166 38.21 -109.25 92.73
CA GLN A 166 37.30 -110.37 92.99
C GLN A 166 37.56 -111.60 92.10
N GLU A 167 38.04 -111.41 90.86
CA GLU A 167 38.45 -112.51 89.98
C GLU A 167 39.68 -113.23 90.54
N ILE A 168 40.68 -112.47 90.96
CA ILE A 168 41.96 -112.97 91.45
C ILE A 168 41.81 -113.65 92.83
N GLU A 169 40.97 -113.12 93.71
CA GLU A 169 40.63 -113.75 95.00
C GLU A 169 39.97 -115.13 94.82
N LYS A 170 39.19 -115.34 93.75
CA LYS A 170 38.61 -116.65 93.40
C LYS A 170 39.64 -117.61 92.81
N LEU A 171 40.56 -117.12 91.98
CA LEU A 171 41.62 -117.93 91.38
C LEU A 171 42.63 -118.41 92.44
N ILE A 172 43.07 -117.51 93.33
CA ILE A 172 44.09 -117.83 94.34
C ILE A 172 43.59 -118.85 95.37
N ALA A 173 42.31 -118.82 95.73
CA ALA A 173 41.70 -119.75 96.68
C ALA A 173 41.80 -121.23 96.25
N ASN A 174 41.94 -121.50 94.95
CA ASN A 174 42.05 -122.85 94.39
C ASN A 174 43.50 -123.28 94.06
N SER A 175 44.47 -122.37 94.22
CA SER A 175 45.85 -122.54 93.74
C SER A 175 46.73 -123.39 94.67
N LYS A 176 47.31 -124.48 94.15
CA LYS A 176 48.12 -125.44 94.92
C LYS A 176 49.49 -125.74 94.30
N THR A 177 49.67 -125.52 93.01
CA THR A 177 50.88 -125.85 92.25
C THR A 177 51.63 -124.59 91.82
N LYS A 178 52.93 -124.72 91.49
CA LYS A 178 53.77 -123.60 91.03
C LYS A 178 53.14 -122.89 89.82
N ALA A 179 52.64 -123.68 88.85
CA ALA A 179 52.01 -123.19 87.64
C ALA A 179 50.74 -122.35 87.90
N ASP A 180 49.98 -122.67 88.95
CA ASP A 180 48.80 -121.87 89.33
C ASP A 180 49.22 -120.46 89.76
N TYR A 181 50.23 -120.35 90.63
CA TYR A 181 50.74 -119.05 91.12
C TYR A 181 51.46 -118.28 90.01
N ASP A 182 52.25 -118.93 89.16
CA ASP A 182 52.91 -118.29 88.03
C ASP A 182 51.89 -117.75 87.01
N SER A 183 50.81 -118.51 86.73
CA SER A 183 49.74 -118.08 85.82
C SER A 183 48.93 -116.92 86.38
N ILE A 184 48.56 -116.95 87.67
CA ILE A 184 47.85 -115.83 88.33
C ILE A 184 48.76 -114.61 88.41
N ASN A 185 50.04 -114.78 88.75
CA ASN A 185 51.01 -113.69 88.77
C ASN A 185 51.11 -113.01 87.40
N LYS A 186 51.22 -113.79 86.32
CA LYS A 186 51.24 -113.26 84.95
C LYS A 186 49.95 -112.51 84.58
N ILE A 187 48.77 -113.06 84.90
CA ILE A 187 47.48 -112.37 84.69
C ILE A 187 47.42 -111.04 85.47
N LEU A 188 48.01 -111.00 86.67
CA LEU A 188 48.07 -109.79 87.49
C LEU A 188 49.07 -108.77 86.94
N GLU A 189 50.26 -109.20 86.50
CA GLU A 189 51.27 -108.35 85.85
C GLU A 189 50.72 -107.71 84.56
N GLU A 190 50.14 -108.50 83.65
CA GLU A 190 49.52 -108.02 82.40
C GLU A 190 48.37 -107.03 82.68
N PHE A 191 47.60 -107.24 83.76
CA PHE A 191 46.52 -106.33 84.14
C PHE A 191 47.03 -105.05 84.81
N ILE A 192 48.04 -105.12 85.68
CA ILE A 192 48.71 -103.96 86.27
C ILE A 192 49.28 -103.07 85.16
N GLU A 193 50.06 -103.66 84.25
CA GLU A 193 50.66 -102.92 83.12
C GLU A 193 49.58 -102.26 82.26
N ARG A 194 48.48 -102.96 81.99
CA ARG A 194 47.33 -102.40 81.26
C ARG A 194 46.68 -101.23 82.01
N ILE A 195 46.44 -101.34 83.32
CA ILE A 195 45.83 -100.25 84.11
C ILE A 195 46.79 -99.07 84.27
N GLU A 196 48.09 -99.30 84.44
CA GLU A 196 49.10 -98.22 84.46
C GLU A 196 49.18 -97.49 83.12
N LYS A 197 49.05 -98.23 82.01
CA LYS A 197 48.96 -97.66 80.67
C LYS A 197 47.67 -96.87 80.46
N GLU A 198 46.51 -97.42 80.80
CA GLU A 198 45.21 -96.71 80.71
C GLU A 198 45.19 -95.45 81.61
N LYS A 199 45.72 -95.52 82.85
CA LYS A 199 45.95 -94.38 83.77
C LYS A 199 46.83 -93.31 83.13
N THR A 200 47.94 -93.70 82.52
CA THR A 200 48.87 -92.79 81.84
C THR A 200 48.25 -92.14 80.60
N GLU A 201 47.44 -92.86 79.83
CA GLU A 201 46.73 -92.33 78.67
C GLU A 201 45.60 -91.36 79.06
N ILE A 202 44.88 -91.62 80.15
CA ILE A 202 43.91 -90.67 80.73
C ILE A 202 44.61 -89.38 81.20
N ILE A 203 45.73 -89.49 81.93
CA ILE A 203 46.50 -88.31 82.37
C ILE A 203 46.98 -87.48 81.18
N LYS A 204 47.51 -88.11 80.13
CA LYS A 204 47.94 -87.41 78.91
C LYS A 204 46.78 -86.72 78.18
N SER A 205 45.64 -87.40 78.04
CA SER A 205 44.45 -86.84 77.36
C SER A 205 43.87 -85.67 78.16
N LYS A 206 43.80 -85.79 79.49
CA LYS A 206 43.42 -84.69 80.41
C LYS A 206 44.33 -83.48 80.24
N SER A 207 45.65 -83.65 80.28
CA SER A 207 46.60 -82.55 80.10
C SER A 207 46.44 -81.85 78.75
N SER A 208 46.15 -82.59 77.68
CA SER A 208 45.92 -82.00 76.35
C SER A 208 44.56 -81.30 76.24
N TYR A 209 43.52 -81.80 76.91
CA TYR A 209 42.25 -81.11 77.08
C TYR A 209 42.43 -79.80 77.89
N GLU A 210 43.17 -79.82 78.99
CA GLU A 210 43.43 -78.63 79.82
C GLU A 210 44.18 -77.53 79.05
N GLU A 211 45.09 -77.91 78.14
CA GLU A 211 45.77 -76.97 77.25
C GLU A 211 44.78 -76.29 76.29
N SER A 212 43.87 -77.05 75.67
CA SER A 212 42.82 -76.51 74.80
C SER A 212 41.78 -75.69 75.59
N ASN A 213 41.48 -76.07 76.83
CA ASN A 213 40.62 -75.28 77.72
C ASN A 213 41.26 -73.95 78.12
N LYS A 214 42.58 -73.89 78.33
CA LYS A 214 43.29 -72.60 78.52
C LYS A 214 43.27 -71.73 77.26
N LYS A 215 43.36 -72.34 76.06
CA LYS A 215 43.26 -71.60 74.79
C LYS A 215 41.88 -70.97 74.59
N GLN A 216 40.78 -71.66 74.94
CA GLN A 216 39.46 -71.02 74.88
C GLN A 216 39.28 -69.94 75.96
N GLU A 217 39.84 -70.10 77.16
CA GLU A 217 39.77 -69.05 78.20
C GLU A 217 40.42 -67.74 77.74
N ILE A 218 41.59 -67.83 77.09
CA ILE A 218 42.28 -66.67 76.50
C ILE A 218 41.41 -66.01 75.42
N LEU A 219 40.84 -66.79 74.49
CA LEU A 219 39.97 -66.27 73.43
C LEU A 219 38.68 -65.65 74.02
N ALA A 220 38.07 -66.28 75.02
CA ALA A 220 36.87 -65.79 75.68
C ALA A 220 37.14 -64.46 76.42
N GLN A 221 38.31 -64.30 77.05
CA GLN A 221 38.72 -63.02 77.63
C GLN A 221 38.94 -61.94 76.54
N GLU A 222 39.60 -62.28 75.43
CA GLU A 222 39.82 -61.36 74.33
C GLU A 222 38.48 -60.87 73.73
N LEU A 223 37.54 -61.79 73.50
CA LEU A 223 36.21 -61.47 72.97
C LEU A 223 35.38 -60.66 73.98
N GLN A 224 35.47 -60.96 75.28
CA GLN A 224 34.73 -60.24 76.33
C GLN A 224 35.14 -58.78 76.50
N ASN A 225 36.37 -58.42 76.11
CA ASN A 225 36.84 -57.04 76.17
C ASN A 225 36.28 -56.15 75.04
N LYS A 226 35.53 -56.70 74.07
CA LYS A 226 34.93 -55.96 72.96
C LYS A 226 33.44 -56.26 72.79
N PRO A 227 32.54 -55.31 73.07
CA PRO A 227 31.09 -55.53 72.94
C PRO A 227 30.63 -55.99 71.56
N GLU A 228 31.32 -55.58 70.49
CA GLU A 228 31.03 -56.01 69.11
C GLU A 228 31.15 -57.54 68.88
N TYR A 229 31.87 -58.26 69.75
CA TYR A 229 32.03 -59.71 69.65
C TYR A 229 31.13 -60.51 70.62
N ASN A 230 30.19 -59.88 71.33
CA ASN A 230 29.35 -60.53 72.33
C ASN A 230 28.59 -61.77 71.81
N SER A 231 28.18 -61.80 70.54
CA SER A 231 27.54 -62.98 69.93
C SER A 231 28.52 -64.15 69.80
N ILE A 232 29.74 -63.88 69.33
CA ILE A 232 30.83 -64.87 69.17
C ILE A 232 31.20 -65.44 70.54
N LEU A 233 31.33 -64.58 71.56
CA LEU A 233 31.58 -64.97 72.94
C LEU A 233 30.47 -65.87 73.51
N THR A 234 29.22 -65.58 73.18
CA THR A 234 28.05 -66.34 73.66
C THR A 234 28.01 -67.73 73.01
N GLU A 235 28.24 -67.81 71.70
CA GLU A 235 28.36 -69.10 71.00
C GLU A 235 29.54 -69.93 71.51
N LEU A 236 30.71 -69.31 71.70
CA LEU A 236 31.89 -69.97 72.28
C LEU A 236 31.56 -70.53 73.66
N LYS A 237 31.09 -69.68 74.61
CA LYS A 237 30.75 -70.12 75.98
C LYS A 237 29.74 -71.27 76.00
N SER A 238 28.70 -71.22 75.15
CA SER A 238 27.69 -72.29 75.04
C SER A 238 28.29 -73.61 74.52
N ALA A 239 29.17 -73.55 73.51
CA ALA A 239 29.86 -74.74 72.99
C ALA A 239 30.83 -75.36 74.02
N ILE A 240 31.56 -74.52 74.77
CA ILE A 240 32.45 -74.95 75.85
C ILE A 240 31.67 -75.57 77.02
N GLU A 241 30.56 -74.93 77.43
CA GLU A 241 29.70 -75.47 78.51
C GLU A 241 29.18 -76.86 78.15
N LYS A 242 28.71 -77.06 76.91
CA LYS A 242 28.30 -78.37 76.41
C LYS A 242 29.44 -79.40 76.43
N ALA A 243 30.62 -79.06 75.89
CA ALA A 243 31.78 -79.95 75.91
C ALA A 243 32.19 -80.38 77.33
N ASN A 244 32.04 -79.48 78.30
CA ASN A 244 32.33 -79.74 79.71
C ASN A 244 31.22 -80.55 80.42
N GLN A 245 29.94 -80.38 80.03
CA GLN A 245 28.85 -81.25 80.48
C GLN A 245 29.05 -82.69 79.97
N ASP A 246 29.36 -82.85 78.68
CA ASP A 246 29.63 -84.14 78.07
C ASP A 246 30.82 -84.85 78.76
N LEU A 247 31.91 -84.13 79.06
CA LEU A 247 33.06 -84.66 79.81
C LEU A 247 32.74 -85.07 81.26
N ASN A 248 31.85 -84.36 81.94
CA ASN A 248 31.48 -84.72 83.31
C ASN A 248 30.65 -86.01 83.41
N SER A 249 30.11 -86.51 82.29
CA SER A 249 29.36 -87.77 82.24
C SER A 249 30.27 -89.02 82.28
N SER A 250 31.51 -88.93 81.78
CA SER A 250 32.51 -90.00 81.82
C SER A 250 33.93 -89.46 81.66
N LYS A 251 34.87 -89.92 82.50
CA LYS A 251 36.26 -89.42 82.53
C LYS A 251 37.25 -90.38 81.86
N THR A 252 36.84 -90.96 80.74
CA THR A 252 37.71 -91.81 79.90
C THR A 252 38.66 -91.00 79.03
N LYS A 253 39.69 -91.67 78.50
CA LYS A 253 40.59 -91.15 77.46
C LYS A 253 39.78 -90.63 76.25
N GLU A 254 38.81 -91.40 75.79
CA GLU A 254 37.93 -91.08 74.68
C GLU A 254 37.11 -89.82 74.97
N SER A 255 36.51 -89.71 76.17
CA SER A 255 35.76 -88.52 76.60
C SER A 255 36.62 -87.26 76.68
N TYR A 256 37.85 -87.33 77.24
CA TYR A 256 38.78 -86.19 77.22
C TYR A 256 39.16 -85.77 75.79
N ASN A 257 39.39 -86.73 74.89
CA ASN A 257 39.72 -86.43 73.50
C ASN A 257 38.53 -85.83 72.72
N GLN A 258 37.31 -86.30 72.97
CA GLN A 258 36.08 -85.73 72.39
C GLN A 258 35.83 -84.30 72.89
N ALA A 259 35.95 -84.08 74.20
CA ALA A 259 35.83 -82.74 74.79
C ALA A 259 36.90 -81.80 74.23
N LYS A 260 38.15 -82.26 74.11
CA LYS A 260 39.23 -81.50 73.46
C LYS A 260 38.85 -81.10 72.03
N GLN A 261 38.42 -82.04 71.19
CA GLN A 261 38.04 -81.75 69.80
C GLN A 261 36.87 -80.76 69.71
N ALA A 262 35.87 -80.88 70.59
CA ALA A 262 34.75 -79.93 70.65
C ALA A 262 35.21 -78.51 71.04
N ILE A 263 36.15 -78.38 71.99
CA ILE A 263 36.77 -77.10 72.36
C ILE A 263 37.60 -76.53 71.20
N GLU A 264 38.43 -77.34 70.53
CA GLU A 264 39.25 -76.91 69.39
C GLU A 264 38.38 -76.41 68.23
N GLN A 265 37.31 -77.14 67.88
CA GLN A 265 36.34 -76.70 66.87
C GLN A 265 35.59 -75.41 67.27
N ALA A 266 35.26 -75.24 68.55
CA ALA A 266 34.63 -74.01 69.04
C ALA A 266 35.59 -72.80 68.95
N ILE A 267 36.88 -73.00 69.25
CA ILE A 267 37.95 -72.00 69.07
C ILE A 267 38.12 -71.64 67.59
N GLU A 268 38.19 -72.63 66.70
CA GLU A 268 38.31 -72.40 65.24
C GLU A 268 37.12 -71.60 64.71
N LYS A 269 35.89 -72.01 65.06
CA LYS A 269 34.66 -71.31 64.64
C LYS A 269 34.62 -69.86 65.15
N ALA A 270 34.96 -69.64 66.42
CA ALA A 270 34.97 -68.30 67.01
C ALA A 270 36.03 -67.39 66.36
N ASN A 271 37.22 -67.93 66.04
CA ASN A 271 38.25 -67.19 65.31
C ASN A 271 37.83 -66.87 63.86
N ALA A 272 37.16 -67.79 63.17
CA ALA A 272 36.61 -67.53 61.84
C ALA A 272 35.53 -66.42 61.88
N GLN A 273 34.56 -66.50 62.79
CA GLN A 273 33.54 -65.46 62.99
C GLN A 273 34.15 -64.09 63.32
N LYS A 274 35.23 -64.06 64.12
CA LYS A 274 35.98 -62.84 64.46
C LYS A 274 36.71 -62.25 63.26
N ALA A 275 37.33 -63.08 62.43
CA ALA A 275 38.01 -62.64 61.21
C ALA A 275 37.01 -62.05 60.20
N GLU A 276 35.87 -62.71 59.98
CA GLU A 276 34.79 -62.21 59.11
C GLU A 276 34.18 -60.88 59.59
N HIS A 277 34.20 -60.62 60.90
CA HIS A 277 33.73 -59.35 61.49
C HIS A 277 34.74 -58.21 61.23
N GLU A 278 36.04 -58.44 61.48
CA GLU A 278 37.08 -57.44 61.17
C GLU A 278 37.23 -57.19 59.66
N GLU A 279 36.98 -58.18 58.80
CA GLU A 279 36.92 -57.99 57.34
C GLU A 279 35.77 -57.05 56.94
N ALA A 280 34.55 -57.29 57.46
CA ALA A 280 33.39 -56.43 57.21
C ALA A 280 33.64 -54.98 57.69
N LYS A 281 34.24 -54.83 58.87
CA LYS A 281 34.64 -53.54 59.43
C LYS A 281 35.69 -52.82 58.59
N SER A 282 36.73 -53.53 58.14
CA SER A 282 37.75 -52.99 57.22
C SER A 282 37.14 -52.52 55.90
N GLY A 283 36.21 -53.29 55.33
CA GLY A 283 35.48 -52.91 54.11
C GLY A 283 34.59 -51.66 54.27
N TYR A 284 33.98 -51.49 55.45
CA TYR A 284 33.30 -50.25 55.82
C TYR A 284 34.30 -49.07 55.96
N GLU A 285 35.42 -49.25 56.66
CA GLU A 285 36.43 -48.19 56.85
C GLU A 285 37.06 -47.74 55.53
N GLU A 286 37.27 -48.64 54.58
CA GLU A 286 37.72 -48.31 53.21
C GLU A 286 36.68 -47.45 52.47
N SER A 287 35.41 -47.83 52.54
CA SER A 287 34.32 -47.09 51.87
C SER A 287 34.07 -45.74 52.53
N ASN A 288 34.22 -45.64 53.85
CA ASN A 288 34.18 -44.37 54.56
C ASN A 288 35.35 -43.43 54.17
N LYS A 289 36.55 -43.95 53.89
CA LYS A 289 37.64 -43.13 53.33
C LYS A 289 37.34 -42.67 51.89
N LYS A 290 36.69 -43.50 51.07
CA LYS A 290 36.29 -43.12 49.70
C LYS A 290 35.27 -41.97 49.71
N GLN A 291 34.27 -41.98 50.60
CA GLN A 291 33.33 -40.85 50.68
C GLN A 291 34.02 -39.57 51.21
N GLU A 292 34.99 -39.65 52.13
CA GLU A 292 35.72 -38.46 52.62
C GLU A 292 36.47 -37.75 51.48
N ILE A 293 37.13 -38.51 50.61
CA ILE A 293 37.81 -37.99 49.41
C ILE A 293 36.81 -37.30 48.48
N LEU A 294 35.71 -37.97 48.14
CA LEU A 294 34.66 -37.41 47.28
C LEU A 294 34.03 -36.15 47.90
N ALA A 295 33.73 -36.16 49.21
CA ALA A 295 33.19 -35.03 49.92
C ALA A 295 34.14 -33.81 49.87
N GLN A 296 35.45 -34.04 49.96
CA GLN A 296 36.45 -32.98 49.81
C GLN A 296 36.52 -32.45 48.37
N GLU A 297 36.45 -33.32 47.36
CA GLU A 297 36.42 -32.91 45.94
C GLU A 297 35.18 -32.08 45.59
N LEU A 298 34.01 -32.45 46.13
CA LEU A 298 32.76 -31.71 45.97
C LEU A 298 32.77 -30.40 46.76
N GLN A 299 33.35 -30.37 47.97
CA GLN A 299 33.43 -29.16 48.81
C GLN A 299 34.28 -28.04 48.18
N ASN A 300 35.25 -28.39 47.35
CA ASN A 300 36.06 -27.41 46.61
C ASN A 300 35.32 -26.76 45.42
N LYS A 301 34.05 -27.12 45.19
CA LYS A 301 33.23 -26.72 44.02
C LYS A 301 31.82 -26.30 44.48
N PRO A 302 31.58 -25.00 44.72
CA PRO A 302 30.31 -24.50 45.27
C PRO A 302 29.06 -24.95 44.50
N GLU A 303 29.18 -25.20 43.20
CA GLU A 303 28.12 -25.75 42.34
C GLU A 303 27.60 -27.11 42.81
N TYR A 304 28.41 -27.92 43.50
CA TYR A 304 28.04 -29.25 44.00
C TYR A 304 27.59 -29.27 45.47
N ASN A 305 27.38 -28.12 46.10
CA ASN A 305 27.00 -28.03 47.52
C ASN A 305 25.72 -28.83 47.87
N SER A 306 24.74 -28.93 46.95
CA SER A 306 23.54 -29.76 47.17
C SER A 306 23.90 -31.25 47.21
N ILE A 307 24.71 -31.71 46.25
CA ILE A 307 25.19 -33.11 46.17
C ILE A 307 26.02 -33.48 47.40
N LEU A 308 26.91 -32.57 47.83
CA LEU A 308 27.68 -32.72 49.07
C LEU A 308 26.80 -32.84 50.33
N THR A 309 25.70 -32.07 50.38
CA THR A 309 24.77 -32.10 51.51
C THR A 309 23.97 -33.41 51.55
N GLU A 310 23.51 -33.88 50.39
CA GLU A 310 22.85 -35.18 50.25
C GLU A 310 23.80 -36.34 50.61
N LEU A 311 25.03 -36.33 50.09
CA LEU A 311 26.07 -37.31 50.43
C LEU A 311 26.29 -37.33 51.95
N LYS A 312 26.62 -36.20 52.57
CA LYS A 312 26.83 -36.12 54.03
C LYS A 312 25.64 -36.65 54.84
N SER A 313 24.41 -36.35 54.41
CA SER A 313 23.19 -36.83 55.08
C SER A 313 23.02 -38.35 54.97
N ALA A 314 23.35 -38.94 53.80
CA ALA A 314 23.30 -40.39 53.59
C ALA A 314 24.37 -41.13 54.40
N ILE A 315 25.61 -40.59 54.44
CA ILE A 315 26.70 -41.12 55.26
C ILE A 315 26.37 -41.02 56.76
N GLU A 316 25.83 -39.89 57.22
CA GLU A 316 25.43 -39.72 58.62
C GLU A 316 24.39 -40.78 59.02
N LYS A 317 23.38 -41.02 58.18
CA LYS A 317 22.39 -42.08 58.41
C LYS A 317 23.03 -43.47 58.47
N ALA A 318 23.88 -43.84 57.51
CA ALA A 318 24.58 -45.13 57.52
C ALA A 318 25.43 -45.33 58.79
N ASN A 319 26.06 -44.26 59.28
CA ASN A 319 26.85 -44.28 60.51
C ASN A 319 25.99 -44.32 61.79
N GLN A 320 24.79 -43.72 61.78
CA GLN A 320 23.81 -43.88 62.86
C GLN A 320 23.31 -45.33 62.94
N ASP A 321 22.93 -45.91 61.80
CA ASP A 321 22.47 -47.30 61.70
C ASP A 321 23.55 -48.29 62.16
N LEU A 322 24.82 -48.08 61.78
CA LEU A 322 25.97 -48.89 62.24
C LEU A 322 26.18 -48.83 63.76
N ASN A 323 26.14 -47.62 64.34
CA ASN A 323 26.40 -47.42 65.76
C ASN A 323 25.35 -48.06 66.69
N SER A 324 24.20 -48.49 66.15
CA SER A 324 23.15 -49.18 66.91
C SER A 324 23.54 -50.59 67.39
N SER A 325 24.42 -51.30 66.68
CA SER A 325 24.65 -52.73 66.93
C SER A 325 26.08 -53.24 66.63
N LYS A 326 26.83 -52.63 65.71
CA LYS A 326 28.22 -52.98 65.35
C LYS A 326 28.48 -54.48 65.08
N THR A 327 27.47 -55.21 64.58
CA THR A 327 27.63 -56.58 64.08
C THR A 327 28.24 -56.59 62.67
N LYS A 328 28.68 -57.76 62.21
CA LYS A 328 29.17 -57.99 60.84
C LYS A 328 28.16 -57.51 59.78
N GLU A 329 26.87 -57.79 60.01
CA GLU A 329 25.76 -57.40 59.13
C GLU A 329 25.62 -55.89 59.09
N SER A 330 25.71 -55.21 60.23
CA SER A 330 25.62 -53.74 60.30
C SER A 330 26.80 -53.05 59.59
N TYR A 331 28.02 -53.60 59.68
CA TYR A 331 29.17 -53.10 58.91
C TYR A 331 28.97 -53.28 57.40
N ASN A 332 28.49 -54.45 56.96
CA ASN A 332 28.20 -54.70 55.55
C ASN A 332 27.06 -53.83 55.00
N GLN A 333 26.00 -53.60 55.79
CA GLN A 333 24.90 -52.70 55.42
C GLN A 333 25.37 -51.24 55.33
N ALA A 334 26.15 -50.77 56.31
CA ALA A 334 26.73 -49.43 56.27
C ALA A 334 27.68 -49.26 55.08
N LYS A 335 28.56 -50.23 54.82
CA LYS A 335 29.41 -50.26 53.62
C LYS A 335 28.58 -50.08 52.34
N GLN A 336 27.56 -50.91 52.14
CA GLN A 336 26.71 -50.87 50.95
C GLN A 336 25.97 -49.53 50.80
N ALA A 337 25.45 -48.97 51.90
CA ALA A 337 24.78 -47.67 51.90
C ALA A 337 25.74 -46.52 51.54
N ILE A 338 26.97 -46.56 52.04
CA ILE A 338 28.04 -45.60 51.71
C ILE A 338 28.44 -45.72 50.23
N GLU A 339 28.64 -46.94 49.72
CA GLU A 339 28.99 -47.19 48.31
C GLU A 339 27.89 -46.68 47.36
N GLN A 340 26.61 -46.91 47.66
CA GLN A 340 25.48 -46.38 46.89
C GLN A 340 25.40 -44.84 46.95
N ALA A 341 25.68 -44.23 48.10
CA ALA A 341 25.69 -42.78 48.23
C ALA A 341 26.84 -42.12 47.42
N ILE A 342 28.01 -42.78 47.39
CA ILE A 342 29.14 -42.38 46.53
C ILE A 342 28.75 -42.44 45.05
N GLU A 343 28.17 -43.55 44.60
CA GLU A 343 27.77 -43.75 43.19
C GLU A 343 26.76 -42.67 42.74
N GLN A 344 25.70 -42.45 43.51
CA GLN A 344 24.69 -41.42 43.22
C GLN A 344 25.28 -39.99 43.21
N ALA A 345 26.20 -39.68 44.12
CA ALA A 345 26.87 -38.39 44.14
C ALA A 345 27.75 -38.17 42.91
N ILE A 346 28.46 -39.21 42.44
CA ILE A 346 29.26 -39.17 41.21
C ILE A 346 28.37 -39.01 39.98
N GLU A 347 27.26 -39.75 39.87
CA GLU A 347 26.31 -39.61 38.75
C GLU A 347 25.75 -38.19 38.67
N LYS A 348 25.27 -37.63 39.79
CA LYS A 348 24.73 -36.26 39.84
C LYS A 348 25.77 -35.21 39.48
N ALA A 349 27.01 -35.34 39.97
CA ALA A 349 28.08 -34.39 39.67
C ALA A 349 28.47 -34.44 38.18
N ASN A 350 28.52 -35.64 37.59
CA ASN A 350 28.76 -35.81 36.16
C ASN A 350 27.62 -35.25 35.29
N ALA A 351 26.36 -35.46 35.68
CA ALA A 351 25.21 -34.90 34.99
C ALA A 351 25.23 -33.36 35.01
N GLN A 352 25.41 -32.75 36.18
CA GLN A 352 25.47 -31.28 36.33
C GLN A 352 26.67 -30.68 35.56
N LYS A 353 27.81 -31.38 35.49
CA LYS A 353 28.94 -30.98 34.64
C LYS A 353 28.60 -31.04 33.15
N ALA A 354 27.90 -32.08 32.70
CA ALA A 354 27.52 -32.24 31.30
C ALA A 354 26.56 -31.14 30.85
N GLU A 355 25.55 -30.81 31.67
CA GLU A 355 24.61 -29.71 31.40
C GLU A 355 25.30 -28.33 31.31
N HIS A 356 26.37 -28.11 32.07
CA HIS A 356 27.15 -26.87 32.04
C HIS A 356 27.96 -26.75 30.74
N GLU A 357 28.68 -27.80 30.34
CA GLU A 357 29.43 -27.81 29.08
C GLU A 357 28.51 -27.78 27.84
N GLU A 358 27.30 -28.35 27.92
CA GLU A 358 26.28 -28.21 26.87
C GLU A 358 25.81 -26.75 26.70
N ALA A 359 25.47 -26.07 27.81
CA ALA A 359 25.07 -24.66 27.78
C ALA A 359 26.18 -23.76 27.22
N LYS A 360 27.43 -24.00 27.64
CA LYS A 360 28.63 -23.32 27.13
C LYS A 360 28.86 -23.57 25.63
N SER A 361 28.75 -24.82 25.18
CA SER A 361 28.87 -25.18 23.76
C SER A 361 27.78 -24.48 22.91
N GLY A 362 26.54 -24.44 23.40
CA GLY A 362 25.44 -23.73 22.75
C GLY A 362 25.65 -22.21 22.65
N TYR A 363 26.25 -21.60 23.68
CA TYR A 363 26.69 -20.20 23.62
C TYR A 363 27.82 -20.00 22.59
N GLU A 364 28.84 -20.87 22.57
CA GLU A 364 29.96 -20.78 21.62
C GLU A 364 29.51 -20.93 20.16
N GLU A 365 28.49 -21.75 19.88
CA GLU A 365 27.89 -21.87 18.55
C GLU A 365 27.20 -20.57 18.13
N SER A 366 26.37 -19.98 18.99
CA SER A 366 25.67 -18.74 18.67
C SER A 366 26.61 -17.53 18.64
N ASN A 367 27.71 -17.54 19.41
CA ASN A 367 28.78 -16.54 19.26
C ASN A 367 29.51 -16.65 17.90
N LYS A 368 29.74 -17.86 17.36
CA LYS A 368 30.28 -18.01 16.00
C LYS A 368 29.30 -17.51 14.93
N LYS A 369 27.98 -17.68 15.14
CA LYS A 369 26.95 -17.15 14.22
C LYS A 369 26.92 -15.63 14.18
N GLN A 370 27.05 -14.94 15.33
CA GLN A 370 27.13 -13.47 15.32
C GLN A 370 28.43 -12.96 14.68
N GLU A 371 29.56 -13.64 14.87
CA GLU A 371 30.84 -13.26 14.23
C GLU A 371 30.72 -13.27 12.69
N ILE A 372 30.09 -14.30 12.13
CA ILE A 372 29.82 -14.40 10.68
C ILE A 372 28.93 -13.25 10.21
N LEU A 373 27.83 -12.96 10.91
CA LEU A 373 26.93 -11.86 10.56
C LEU A 373 27.62 -10.49 10.69
N ALA A 374 28.38 -10.27 11.75
CA ALA A 374 29.15 -9.06 11.96
C ALA A 374 30.18 -8.83 10.85
N GLN A 375 30.85 -9.90 10.37
CA GLN A 375 31.77 -9.82 9.24
C GLN A 375 31.05 -9.53 7.92
N GLU A 376 29.85 -10.10 7.70
CA GLU A 376 29.05 -9.79 6.52
C GLU A 376 28.60 -8.32 6.48
N LEU A 377 28.09 -7.81 7.61
CA LEU A 377 27.67 -6.40 7.75
C LEU A 377 28.88 -5.45 7.62
N GLN A 378 30.05 -5.81 8.16
CA GLN A 378 31.27 -4.98 8.10
C GLN A 378 31.80 -4.76 6.68
N ASN A 379 31.54 -5.69 5.75
CA ASN A 379 31.96 -5.55 4.36
C ASN A 379 31.08 -4.58 3.54
N LYS A 380 30.01 -4.03 4.13
CA LYS A 380 29.01 -3.17 3.48
C LYS A 380 28.76 -1.91 4.33
N PRO A 381 29.35 -0.74 3.98
CA PRO A 381 29.23 0.49 4.78
C PRO A 381 27.78 0.91 5.08
N GLU A 382 26.83 0.58 4.19
CA GLU A 382 25.39 0.79 4.38
C GLU A 382 24.80 0.08 5.61
N TYR A 383 25.49 -0.91 6.18
CA TYR A 383 25.08 -1.68 7.36
C TYR A 383 25.82 -1.32 8.65
N ASN A 384 26.60 -0.24 8.67
CA ASN A 384 27.36 0.19 9.85
C ASN A 384 26.49 0.41 11.10
N SER A 385 25.25 0.90 10.97
CA SER A 385 24.32 1.07 12.11
C SER A 385 23.92 -0.29 12.70
N ILE A 386 23.54 -1.23 11.85
CA ILE A 386 23.14 -2.60 12.23
C ILE A 386 24.31 -3.32 12.91
N LEU A 387 25.52 -3.19 12.34
CA LEU A 387 26.75 -3.73 12.91
C LEU A 387 27.05 -3.15 14.30
N THR A 388 26.80 -1.86 14.51
CA THR A 388 27.05 -1.17 15.78
C THR A 388 26.05 -1.63 16.85
N GLU A 389 24.76 -1.72 16.51
CA GLU A 389 23.74 -2.27 17.41
C GLU A 389 24.01 -3.73 17.77
N LEU A 390 24.36 -4.57 16.78
CA LEU A 390 24.76 -5.96 17.00
C LEU A 390 25.94 -6.03 17.97
N LYS A 391 27.06 -5.36 17.67
CA LYS A 391 28.26 -5.37 18.53
C LYS A 391 27.95 -4.92 19.97
N SER A 392 27.15 -3.87 20.15
CA SER A 392 26.76 -3.40 21.48
C SER A 392 25.92 -4.41 22.27
N ALA A 393 24.98 -5.11 21.61
CA ALA A 393 24.19 -6.16 22.23
C ALA A 393 25.04 -7.38 22.62
N ILE A 394 25.97 -7.80 21.75
CA ILE A 394 26.91 -8.90 22.03
C ILE A 394 27.86 -8.53 23.18
N GLU A 395 28.40 -7.31 23.19
CA GLU A 395 29.29 -6.83 24.26
C GLU A 395 28.59 -6.87 25.62
N LYS A 396 27.32 -6.44 25.68
CA LYS A 396 26.50 -6.56 26.90
C LYS A 396 26.30 -8.02 27.32
N ALA A 397 25.87 -8.89 26.41
CA ALA A 397 25.67 -10.32 26.71
C ALA A 397 26.96 -10.98 27.25
N ASN A 398 28.12 -10.58 26.73
CA ASN A 398 29.43 -11.07 27.16
C ASN A 398 29.89 -10.46 28.50
N GLN A 399 29.50 -9.23 28.83
CA GLN A 399 29.69 -8.66 30.17
C GLN A 399 28.85 -9.40 31.22
N ASP A 400 27.57 -9.63 30.93
CA ASP A 400 26.65 -10.38 31.80
C ASP A 400 27.17 -11.81 32.03
N LEU A 401 27.66 -12.50 30.99
CA LEU A 401 28.29 -13.83 31.11
C LEU A 401 29.63 -13.82 31.89
N ASN A 402 30.42 -12.76 31.82
CA ASN A 402 31.67 -12.69 32.59
C ASN A 402 31.42 -12.43 34.08
N SER A 403 30.24 -11.94 34.48
CA SER A 403 29.86 -11.76 35.89
C SER A 403 29.67 -13.09 36.64
N SER A 404 29.19 -14.13 35.95
CA SER A 404 29.04 -15.48 36.49
C SER A 404 29.07 -16.49 35.33
N LYS A 405 29.87 -17.56 35.42
CA LYS A 405 30.00 -18.58 34.36
C LYS A 405 29.21 -19.84 34.70
N THR A 406 27.92 -19.66 34.96
CA THR A 406 26.94 -20.70 35.33
C THR A 406 26.23 -21.25 34.09
N LYS A 407 25.52 -22.38 34.23
CA LYS A 407 24.66 -22.93 33.18
C LYS A 407 23.61 -21.90 32.75
N GLU A 408 22.99 -21.24 33.72
CA GLU A 408 21.93 -20.25 33.54
C GLU A 408 22.45 -19.03 32.77
N SER A 409 23.62 -18.50 33.13
CA SER A 409 24.20 -17.34 32.45
C SER A 409 24.73 -17.66 31.04
N TYR A 410 25.26 -18.86 30.79
CA TYR A 410 25.55 -19.31 29.42
C TYR A 410 24.28 -19.37 28.56
N ASN A 411 23.17 -19.90 29.10
CA ASN A 411 21.88 -19.96 28.41
C ASN A 411 21.28 -18.56 28.16
N GLN A 412 21.38 -17.64 29.13
CA GLN A 412 20.95 -16.24 28.98
C GLN A 412 21.78 -15.51 27.91
N ALA A 413 23.11 -15.65 27.94
CA ALA A 413 23.99 -15.07 26.94
C ALA A 413 23.69 -15.62 25.55
N LYS A 414 23.50 -16.94 25.40
CA LYS A 414 23.06 -17.57 24.15
C LYS A 414 21.78 -16.93 23.60
N GLN A 415 20.74 -16.80 24.43
CA GLN A 415 19.46 -16.20 24.01
C GLN A 415 19.61 -14.72 23.61
N ALA A 416 20.39 -13.94 24.36
CA ALA A 416 20.65 -12.53 24.05
C ALA A 416 21.40 -12.38 22.71
N ILE A 417 22.37 -13.25 22.43
CA ILE A 417 23.09 -13.29 21.15
C ILE A 417 22.14 -13.70 20.01
N GLU A 418 21.29 -14.70 20.20
CA GLU A 418 20.33 -15.16 19.19
C GLU A 418 19.31 -14.08 18.83
N GLN A 419 18.77 -13.37 19.84
CA GLN A 419 17.88 -12.21 19.63
C GLN A 419 18.59 -11.05 18.90
N ALA A 420 19.86 -10.79 19.21
CA ALA A 420 20.64 -9.76 18.53
C ALA A 420 20.90 -10.12 17.05
N ILE A 421 21.19 -11.40 16.75
CA ILE A 421 21.30 -11.94 15.38
C ILE A 421 19.97 -11.79 14.63
N GLU A 422 18.84 -12.16 15.24
CA GLU A 422 17.52 -12.07 14.64
C GLU A 422 17.16 -10.62 14.30
N LYS A 423 17.32 -9.69 15.26
CA LYS A 423 17.09 -8.26 15.07
C LYS A 423 17.96 -7.68 13.94
N ALA A 424 19.25 -8.01 13.92
CA ALA A 424 20.18 -7.52 12.90
C ALA A 424 19.83 -8.04 11.50
N ASN A 425 19.38 -9.29 11.38
CA ASN A 425 18.90 -9.84 10.11
C ASN A 425 17.58 -9.18 9.66
N ALA A 426 16.66 -8.88 10.57
CA ALA A 426 15.43 -8.16 10.24
C ALA A 426 15.73 -6.74 9.73
N GLN A 427 16.56 -5.97 10.44
CA GLN A 427 17.00 -4.63 10.02
C GLN A 427 17.69 -4.64 8.64
N LYS A 428 18.49 -5.68 8.36
CA LYS A 428 19.17 -5.90 7.07
C LYS A 428 18.17 -6.20 5.95
N ALA A 429 17.15 -7.01 6.21
CA ALA A 429 16.10 -7.33 5.25
C ALA A 429 15.26 -6.09 4.88
N GLU A 430 14.85 -5.30 5.87
CA GLU A 430 14.13 -4.04 5.67
C GLU A 430 14.93 -3.00 4.86
N HIS A 431 16.27 -3.03 4.95
CA HIS A 431 17.15 -2.16 4.18
C HIS A 431 17.28 -2.60 2.71
N GLU A 432 17.54 -3.90 2.44
CA GLU A 432 17.54 -4.39 1.05
C GLU A 432 16.15 -4.23 0.39
N GLU A 433 15.04 -4.31 1.15
CA GLU A 433 13.69 -4.00 0.64
C GLU A 433 13.54 -2.52 0.23
N ALA A 434 13.94 -1.58 1.10
CA ALA A 434 13.91 -0.14 0.79
C ALA A 434 14.76 0.19 -0.45
N LYS A 435 15.95 -0.42 -0.54
CA LYS A 435 16.84 -0.31 -1.71
C LYS A 435 16.23 -0.89 -2.98
N SER A 436 15.62 -2.07 -2.92
CA SER A 436 14.90 -2.69 -4.05
C SER A 436 13.75 -1.79 -4.54
N GLY A 437 12.98 -1.22 -3.62
CA GLY A 437 11.91 -0.28 -3.94
C GLY A 437 12.41 1.02 -4.61
N TYR A 438 13.56 1.53 -4.19
CA TYR A 438 14.25 2.63 -4.89
C TYR A 438 14.73 2.21 -6.29
N GLU A 439 15.34 1.03 -6.45
CA GLU A 439 15.83 0.53 -7.74
C GLU A 439 14.68 0.31 -8.75
N GLU A 440 13.50 -0.12 -8.29
CA GLU A 440 12.30 -0.24 -9.12
C GLU A 440 11.82 1.13 -9.62
N SER A 441 11.70 2.12 -8.72
CA SER A 441 11.26 3.47 -9.10
C SER A 441 12.31 4.21 -9.93
N ASN A 442 13.61 3.93 -9.74
CA ASN A 442 14.66 4.42 -10.63
C ASN A 442 14.55 3.81 -12.05
N LYS A 443 14.18 2.53 -12.21
CA LYS A 443 13.89 1.96 -13.55
C LYS A 443 12.66 2.62 -14.20
N LYS A 444 11.63 2.97 -13.41
CA LYS A 444 10.44 3.67 -13.91
C LYS A 444 10.77 5.07 -14.44
N GLN A 445 11.61 5.84 -13.74
CA GLN A 445 12.04 7.15 -14.25
C GLN A 445 12.93 7.01 -15.49
N GLU A 446 13.81 6.00 -15.58
CA GLU A 446 14.64 5.77 -16.78
C GLU A 446 13.78 5.53 -18.03
N ILE A 447 12.72 4.73 -17.91
CA ILE A 447 11.74 4.48 -18.99
C ILE A 447 11.05 5.79 -19.41
N LEU A 448 10.56 6.58 -18.44
CA LEU A 448 9.92 7.86 -18.72
C LEU A 448 10.90 8.87 -19.34
N ALA A 449 12.11 8.98 -18.81
CA ALA A 449 13.15 9.86 -19.33
C ALA A 449 13.52 9.50 -20.77
N GLN A 450 13.59 8.21 -21.12
CA GLN A 450 13.80 7.75 -22.49
C GLN A 450 12.62 8.08 -23.40
N GLU A 451 11.38 7.92 -22.94
CA GLU A 451 10.18 8.30 -23.70
C GLU A 451 10.15 9.80 -23.98
N LEU A 452 10.44 10.62 -22.96
CA LEU A 452 10.51 12.07 -23.09
C LEU A 452 11.66 12.51 -24.02
N GLN A 453 12.82 11.86 -23.93
CA GLN A 453 13.98 12.17 -24.78
C GLN A 453 13.76 11.85 -26.27
N ASN A 454 12.87 10.92 -26.59
CA ASN A 454 12.53 10.60 -27.98
C ASN A 454 11.64 11.66 -28.66
N LYS A 455 11.14 12.67 -27.91
CA LYS A 455 10.26 13.73 -28.42
C LYS A 455 10.74 15.13 -27.98
N PRO A 456 11.33 15.94 -28.88
CA PRO A 456 11.89 17.26 -28.53
C PRO A 456 10.92 18.23 -27.86
N GLU A 457 9.61 18.12 -28.15
CA GLU A 457 8.53 18.90 -27.54
C GLU A 457 8.40 18.71 -26.01
N TYR A 458 9.00 17.66 -25.44
CA TYR A 458 9.01 17.41 -23.99
C TYR A 458 10.36 17.72 -23.30
N ASN A 459 11.33 18.35 -23.98
CA ASN A 459 12.68 18.57 -23.43
C ASN A 459 12.70 19.32 -22.09
N SER A 460 11.76 20.24 -21.85
CA SER A 460 11.63 20.93 -20.55
C SER A 460 11.26 19.96 -19.42
N ILE A 461 10.28 19.09 -19.68
CA ILE A 461 9.81 18.06 -18.74
C ILE A 461 10.96 17.08 -18.43
N LEU A 462 11.71 16.67 -19.45
CA LEU A 462 12.90 15.82 -19.29
C LEU A 462 13.98 16.47 -18.43
N THR A 463 14.19 17.78 -18.58
CA THR A 463 15.20 18.54 -17.82
C THR A 463 14.78 18.67 -16.35
N GLU A 464 13.52 19.00 -16.08
CA GLU A 464 12.97 19.03 -14.72
C GLU A 464 13.01 17.66 -14.05
N LEU A 465 12.64 16.59 -14.77
CA LEU A 465 12.74 15.21 -14.29
C LEU A 465 14.20 14.89 -13.92
N LYS A 466 15.14 15.02 -14.87
CA LYS A 466 16.56 14.71 -14.63
C LYS A 466 17.15 15.48 -13.43
N SER A 467 16.81 16.76 -13.29
CA SER A 467 17.26 17.57 -12.14
C SER A 467 16.70 17.09 -10.80
N ALA A 468 15.42 16.68 -10.76
CA ALA A 468 14.81 16.11 -9.55
C ALA A 468 15.42 14.74 -9.18
N ILE A 469 15.66 13.87 -10.17
CA ILE A 469 16.31 12.57 -9.96
C ILE A 469 17.77 12.75 -9.50
N GLU A 470 18.52 13.68 -10.10
CA GLU A 470 19.91 13.96 -9.71
C GLU A 470 20.01 14.43 -8.25
N LYS A 471 19.08 15.28 -7.81
CA LYS A 471 18.98 15.70 -6.41
C LYS A 471 18.68 14.51 -5.48
N ALA A 472 17.67 13.69 -5.80
CA ALA A 472 17.33 12.50 -5.01
C ALA A 472 18.51 11.53 -4.87
N ASN A 473 19.31 11.39 -5.93
CA ASN A 473 20.50 10.55 -5.96
C ASN A 473 21.70 11.15 -5.20
N GLN A 474 21.82 12.49 -5.14
CA GLN A 474 22.80 13.16 -4.26
C GLN A 474 22.46 12.91 -2.79
N ASP A 475 21.19 13.11 -2.40
CA ASP A 475 20.72 12.90 -1.03
C ASP A 475 20.93 11.43 -0.60
N LEU A 476 20.62 10.46 -1.47
CA LEU A 476 20.88 9.03 -1.21
C LEU A 476 22.37 8.70 -1.00
N ASN A 477 23.24 9.23 -1.85
CA ASN A 477 24.68 8.95 -1.80
C ASN A 477 25.37 9.48 -0.53
N SER A 478 24.72 10.38 0.22
CA SER A 478 25.25 10.92 1.48
C SER A 478 25.31 9.91 2.62
N SER A 479 24.38 8.94 2.68
CA SER A 479 24.26 8.03 3.83
C SER A 479 23.90 6.57 3.51
N LYS A 480 23.17 6.30 2.41
CA LYS A 480 22.72 4.95 2.01
C LYS A 480 22.04 4.14 3.14
N THR A 481 21.34 4.84 4.03
CA THR A 481 20.47 4.29 5.08
C THR A 481 19.11 3.88 4.50
N LYS A 482 18.36 3.03 5.22
CA LYS A 482 16.98 2.64 4.89
C LYS A 482 16.10 3.88 4.63
N GLU A 483 16.16 4.86 5.54
CA GLU A 483 15.46 6.14 5.42
C GLU A 483 15.86 6.89 4.15
N SER A 484 17.15 6.96 3.80
CA SER A 484 17.58 7.65 2.58
C SER A 484 17.14 6.95 1.29
N TYR A 485 17.06 5.61 1.27
CA TYR A 485 16.48 4.87 0.14
C TYR A 485 14.97 5.14 0.00
N ASN A 486 14.22 5.16 1.11
CA ASN A 486 12.79 5.50 1.11
C ASN A 486 12.53 6.94 0.67
N GLN A 487 13.34 7.90 1.13
CA GLN A 487 13.26 9.31 0.72
C GLN A 487 13.58 9.48 -0.77
N ALA A 488 14.64 8.84 -1.26
CA ALA A 488 15.00 8.88 -2.67
C ALA A 488 13.90 8.24 -3.55
N LYS A 489 13.37 7.07 -3.15
CA LYS A 489 12.22 6.44 -3.81
C LYS A 489 11.04 7.42 -3.93
N GLN A 490 10.63 8.04 -2.83
CA GLN A 490 9.51 8.98 -2.79
C GLN A 490 9.75 10.20 -3.69
N ALA A 491 10.96 10.78 -3.66
CA ALA A 491 11.33 11.91 -4.51
C ALA A 491 11.31 11.55 -6.01
N ILE A 492 11.77 10.35 -6.37
CA ILE A 492 11.70 9.81 -7.74
C ILE A 492 10.24 9.61 -8.17
N GLU A 493 9.40 9.03 -7.31
CA GLU A 493 7.98 8.80 -7.60
C GLU A 493 7.21 10.11 -7.81
N GLN A 494 7.45 11.12 -6.99
CA GLN A 494 6.88 12.46 -7.16
C GLN A 494 7.36 13.14 -8.45
N ALA A 495 8.64 12.96 -8.83
CA ALA A 495 9.17 13.49 -10.07
C ALA A 495 8.54 12.81 -11.30
N ILE A 496 8.33 11.49 -11.26
CA ILE A 496 7.60 10.73 -12.29
C ILE A 496 6.15 11.21 -12.41
N GLU A 497 5.45 11.39 -11.29
CA GLU A 497 4.05 11.84 -11.27
C GLU A 497 3.91 13.25 -11.88
N LYS A 498 4.75 14.20 -11.45
CA LYS A 498 4.79 15.56 -12.00
C LYS A 498 5.09 15.56 -13.50
N ALA A 499 6.09 14.79 -13.94
CA ALA A 499 6.48 14.73 -15.35
C ALA A 499 5.37 14.14 -16.23
N ASN A 500 4.64 13.12 -15.74
CA ASN A 500 3.47 12.58 -16.44
C ASN A 500 2.31 13.59 -16.51
N ALA A 501 2.06 14.36 -15.45
CA ALA A 501 1.05 15.41 -15.45
C ALA A 501 1.38 16.51 -16.48
N GLN A 502 2.62 17.04 -16.47
CA GLN A 502 3.09 18.03 -17.45
C GLN A 502 2.97 17.53 -18.89
N LYS A 503 3.25 16.23 -19.12
CA LYS A 503 3.12 15.57 -20.43
C LYS A 503 1.66 15.46 -20.88
N ALA A 504 0.73 15.14 -19.97
CA ALA A 504 -0.70 15.07 -20.26
C ALA A 504 -1.27 16.45 -20.63
N GLU A 505 -0.93 17.49 -19.86
CA GLU A 505 -1.33 18.88 -20.15
C GLU A 505 -0.81 19.40 -21.50
N HIS A 506 0.37 18.93 -21.93
CA HIS A 506 0.95 19.26 -23.23
C HIS A 506 0.18 18.61 -24.39
N GLU A 507 -0.12 17.31 -24.30
CA GLU A 507 -0.92 16.61 -25.31
C GLU A 507 -2.37 17.12 -25.37
N GLU A 508 -2.95 17.56 -24.25
CA GLU A 508 -4.26 18.23 -24.22
C GLU A 508 -4.24 19.56 -24.99
N ALA A 509 -3.24 20.43 -24.73
CA ALA A 509 -3.07 21.69 -25.46
C ALA A 509 -2.89 21.48 -26.97
N LYS A 510 -2.09 20.47 -27.35
CA LYS A 510 -1.87 20.03 -28.73
C LYS A 510 -3.15 19.54 -29.40
N SER A 511 -3.96 18.73 -28.70
CA SER A 511 -5.26 18.27 -29.19
C SER A 511 -6.25 19.43 -29.40
N GLY A 512 -6.31 20.38 -28.48
CA GLY A 512 -7.14 21.57 -28.59
C GLY A 512 -6.74 22.50 -29.76
N TYR A 513 -5.44 22.60 -30.05
CA TYR A 513 -4.93 23.22 -31.27
C TYR A 513 -5.37 22.46 -32.53
N GLU A 514 -5.22 21.13 -32.57
CA GLU A 514 -5.63 20.30 -33.72
C GLU A 514 -7.13 20.39 -34.03
N GLU A 515 -7.98 20.46 -32.99
CA GLU A 515 -9.43 20.68 -33.16
C GLU A 515 -9.71 22.05 -33.79
N SER A 516 -9.03 23.09 -33.33
CA SER A 516 -9.20 24.45 -33.84
C SER A 516 -8.66 24.58 -35.27
N ASN A 517 -7.56 23.90 -35.59
CA ASN A 517 -7.05 23.82 -36.95
C ASN A 517 -8.02 23.09 -37.91
N LYS A 518 -8.73 22.05 -37.45
CA LYS A 518 -9.81 21.43 -38.26
C LYS A 518 -10.98 22.39 -38.48
N LYS A 519 -11.34 23.21 -37.48
CA LYS A 519 -12.41 24.23 -37.61
C LYS A 519 -12.05 25.30 -38.65
N GLN A 520 -10.81 25.80 -38.68
CA GLN A 520 -10.40 26.77 -39.71
C GLN A 520 -10.34 26.12 -41.11
N GLU A 521 -9.91 24.86 -41.24
CA GLU A 521 -9.90 24.16 -42.53
C GLU A 521 -11.31 24.08 -43.15
N ILE A 522 -12.32 23.76 -42.35
CA ILE A 522 -13.72 23.74 -42.77
C ILE A 522 -14.19 25.13 -43.23
N LEU A 523 -13.90 26.18 -42.45
CA LEU A 523 -14.27 27.55 -42.82
C LEU A 523 -13.54 28.02 -44.08
N ALA A 524 -12.23 27.77 -44.18
CA ALA A 524 -11.43 28.11 -45.35
C ALA A 524 -11.96 27.43 -46.62
N GLN A 525 -12.41 26.17 -46.51
CA GLN A 525 -13.01 25.44 -47.62
C GLN A 525 -14.41 25.96 -47.99
N GLU A 526 -15.22 26.38 -47.02
CA GLU A 526 -16.49 27.06 -47.28
C GLU A 526 -16.28 28.40 -48.03
N LEU A 527 -15.32 29.21 -47.56
CA LEU A 527 -15.00 30.50 -48.16
C LEU A 527 -14.42 30.33 -49.58
N GLN A 528 -13.58 29.32 -49.81
CA GLN A 528 -12.94 29.06 -51.10
C GLN A 528 -13.93 28.72 -52.23
N ASN A 529 -15.11 28.19 -51.90
CA ASN A 529 -16.14 27.86 -52.89
C ASN A 529 -16.93 29.10 -53.39
N LYS A 530 -16.66 30.30 -52.86
CA LYS A 530 -17.38 31.54 -53.16
C LYS A 530 -16.40 32.69 -53.44
N PRO A 531 -16.19 33.08 -54.72
CA PRO A 531 -15.21 34.12 -55.09
C PRO A 531 -15.41 35.48 -54.38
N GLU A 532 -16.65 35.81 -54.03
CA GLU A 532 -17.03 37.01 -53.27
C GLU A 532 -16.40 37.09 -51.86
N TYR A 533 -15.89 35.97 -51.31
CA TYR A 533 -15.20 35.94 -50.02
C TYR A 533 -13.66 35.80 -50.12
N ASN A 534 -13.06 35.91 -51.32
CA ASN A 534 -11.62 35.69 -51.51
C ASN A 534 -10.72 36.56 -50.60
N SER A 535 -11.14 37.78 -50.26
CA SER A 535 -10.40 38.65 -49.31
C SER A 535 -10.42 38.09 -47.89
N ILE A 536 -11.57 37.59 -47.43
CA ILE A 536 -11.74 36.98 -46.11
C ILE A 536 -10.89 35.71 -46.00
N LEU A 537 -10.89 34.90 -47.06
CA LEU A 537 -10.04 33.70 -47.15
C LEU A 537 -8.54 34.03 -47.11
N ALA A 538 -8.11 35.11 -47.76
CA ALA A 538 -6.71 35.54 -47.74
C ALA A 538 -6.27 36.03 -46.35
N GLU A 539 -7.10 36.84 -45.68
CA GLU A 539 -6.86 37.26 -44.29
C GLU A 539 -6.82 36.08 -43.33
N LEU A 540 -7.77 35.14 -43.43
CA LEU A 540 -7.80 33.92 -42.63
C LEU A 540 -6.50 33.14 -42.84
N LYS A 541 -6.15 32.78 -44.09
CA LYS A 541 -4.92 32.02 -44.40
C LYS A 541 -3.66 32.70 -43.85
N SER A 542 -3.54 34.01 -43.98
CA SER A 542 -2.39 34.76 -43.45
C SER A 542 -2.29 34.70 -41.92
N ALA A 543 -3.42 34.79 -41.22
CA ALA A 543 -3.46 34.68 -39.75
C ALA A 543 -3.11 33.25 -39.28
N ILE A 544 -3.63 32.21 -39.95
CA ILE A 544 -3.30 30.81 -39.65
C ILE A 544 -1.82 30.51 -39.94
N GLU A 545 -1.28 31.00 -41.06
CA GLU A 545 0.14 30.81 -41.41
C GLU A 545 1.06 31.42 -40.36
N LYS A 546 0.72 32.62 -39.84
CA LYS A 546 1.45 33.24 -38.73
C LYS A 546 1.37 32.40 -37.45
N ALA A 547 0.17 31.97 -37.03
CA ALA A 547 -0.01 31.14 -35.84
C ALA A 547 0.80 29.83 -35.93
N ASN A 548 0.89 29.24 -37.13
CA ASN A 548 1.66 28.02 -37.39
C ASN A 548 3.17 28.27 -37.46
N GLN A 549 3.63 29.46 -37.90
CA GLN A 549 5.05 29.85 -37.79
C GLN A 549 5.46 30.02 -36.32
N ASP A 550 4.65 30.73 -35.53
CA ASP A 550 4.89 30.95 -34.10
C ASP A 550 4.95 29.59 -33.36
N LEU A 551 4.04 28.66 -33.64
CA LEU A 551 4.06 27.30 -33.09
C LEU A 551 5.25 26.45 -33.55
N ASN A 552 5.71 26.60 -34.80
CA ASN A 552 6.88 25.85 -35.28
C ASN A 552 8.20 26.36 -34.68
N SER A 553 8.23 27.59 -34.15
CA SER A 553 9.40 28.11 -33.41
C SER A 553 9.60 27.42 -32.06
N SER A 554 8.51 26.95 -31.43
CA SER A 554 8.51 26.32 -30.12
C SER A 554 7.24 25.48 -29.93
N LYS A 555 7.39 24.16 -29.74
CA LYS A 555 6.24 23.24 -29.53
C LYS A 555 5.97 22.99 -28.05
N THR A 556 5.86 24.05 -27.26
CA THR A 556 5.50 23.97 -25.83
C THR A 556 3.98 24.01 -25.62
N LYS A 557 3.52 23.67 -24.41
CA LYS A 557 2.11 23.78 -23.98
C LYS A 557 1.58 25.20 -24.24
N GLU A 558 2.28 26.22 -23.75
CA GLU A 558 1.96 27.63 -23.97
C GLU A 558 1.88 27.99 -25.46
N SER A 559 2.82 27.51 -26.27
CA SER A 559 2.81 27.77 -27.72
C SER A 559 1.62 27.12 -28.44
N TYR A 560 1.23 25.90 -28.06
CA TYR A 560 0.00 25.26 -28.56
C TYR A 560 -1.25 26.04 -28.15
N ASN A 561 -1.34 26.51 -26.90
CA ASN A 561 -2.45 27.32 -26.42
C ASN A 561 -2.54 28.70 -27.13
N GLN A 562 -1.40 29.35 -27.37
CA GLN A 562 -1.32 30.61 -28.11
C GLN A 562 -1.74 30.42 -29.58
N ALA A 563 -1.24 29.37 -30.24
CA ALA A 563 -1.63 29.05 -31.60
C ALA A 563 -3.13 28.73 -31.70
N LYS A 564 -3.67 27.92 -30.77
CA LYS A 564 -5.11 27.66 -30.65
C LYS A 564 -5.92 28.96 -30.59
N GLN A 565 -5.59 29.85 -29.65
CA GLN A 565 -6.29 31.12 -29.45
C GLN A 565 -6.22 32.03 -30.69
N ALA A 566 -5.07 32.10 -31.35
CA ALA A 566 -4.89 32.87 -32.59
C ALA A 566 -5.75 32.31 -33.74
N ILE A 567 -5.86 30.99 -33.85
CA ILE A 567 -6.74 30.32 -34.83
C ILE A 567 -8.22 30.59 -34.50
N GLU A 568 -8.64 30.48 -33.25
CA GLU A 568 -10.02 30.77 -32.82
C GLU A 568 -10.40 32.23 -33.10
N GLN A 569 -9.53 33.19 -32.82
CA GLN A 569 -9.73 34.61 -33.17
C GLN A 569 -9.79 34.86 -34.68
N ALA A 570 -8.98 34.17 -35.48
CA ALA A 570 -9.01 34.28 -36.94
C ALA A 570 -10.33 33.72 -37.52
N ILE A 571 -10.83 32.60 -36.98
CA ILE A 571 -12.15 32.04 -37.32
C ILE A 571 -13.27 33.03 -36.97
N GLU A 572 -13.25 33.61 -35.77
CA GLU A 572 -14.26 34.56 -35.30
C GLU A 572 -14.29 35.83 -36.19
N LYS A 573 -13.12 36.40 -36.48
CA LYS A 573 -12.99 37.55 -37.39
C LYS A 573 -13.51 37.25 -38.80
N ALA A 574 -13.14 36.10 -39.36
CA ALA A 574 -13.58 35.70 -40.70
C ALA A 574 -15.10 35.47 -40.77
N ASN A 575 -15.71 34.89 -39.74
CA ASN A 575 -17.16 34.76 -39.63
C ASN A 575 -17.87 36.11 -39.50
N ALA A 576 -17.33 37.06 -38.73
CA ALA A 576 -17.87 38.43 -38.64
C ALA A 576 -17.82 39.15 -40.00
N GLN A 577 -16.67 39.13 -40.68
CA GLN A 577 -16.52 39.71 -42.04
C GLN A 577 -17.49 39.08 -43.05
N LYS A 578 -17.74 37.77 -42.96
CA LYS A 578 -18.69 37.03 -43.80
C LYS A 578 -20.14 37.46 -43.51
N ALA A 579 -20.51 37.65 -42.24
CA ALA A 579 -21.84 38.13 -41.85
C ALA A 579 -22.08 39.56 -42.35
N GLU A 580 -21.12 40.47 -42.19
CA GLU A 580 -21.20 41.84 -42.69
C GLU A 580 -21.32 41.92 -44.23
N HIS A 581 -20.73 40.96 -44.96
CA HIS A 581 -20.85 40.88 -46.43
C HIS A 581 -22.27 40.43 -46.83
N GLU A 582 -22.80 39.38 -46.20
CA GLU A 582 -24.17 38.92 -46.46
C GLU A 582 -25.24 39.95 -46.05
N GLU A 583 -25.00 40.75 -45.01
CA GLU A 583 -25.87 41.87 -44.65
C GLU A 583 -25.90 42.96 -45.74
N ALA A 584 -24.72 43.37 -46.24
CA ALA A 584 -24.62 44.35 -47.33
C ALA A 584 -25.31 43.85 -48.62
N LYS A 585 -25.13 42.57 -48.94
CA LYS A 585 -25.79 41.88 -50.06
C LYS A 585 -27.31 41.85 -49.90
N SER A 586 -27.81 41.54 -48.71
CA SER A 586 -29.24 41.57 -48.41
C SER A 586 -29.85 42.97 -48.53
N GLY A 587 -29.15 44.01 -48.03
CA GLY A 587 -29.57 45.40 -48.15
C GLY A 587 -29.61 45.92 -49.60
N TYR A 588 -28.70 45.44 -50.44
CA TYR A 588 -28.76 45.64 -51.89
C TYR A 588 -29.99 44.92 -52.51
N GLU A 589 -30.23 43.65 -52.18
CA GLU A 589 -31.36 42.88 -52.72
C GLU A 589 -32.72 43.49 -52.33
N GLU A 590 -32.86 44.03 -51.12
CA GLU A 590 -34.05 44.76 -50.69
C GLU A 590 -34.26 46.03 -51.54
N SER A 591 -33.19 46.79 -51.79
CA SER A 591 -33.24 48.02 -52.58
C SER A 591 -33.51 47.72 -54.07
N ASN A 592 -32.97 46.63 -54.59
CA ASN A 592 -33.28 46.16 -55.94
C ASN A 592 -34.76 45.73 -56.07
N LYS A 593 -35.37 45.12 -55.05
CA LYS A 593 -36.82 44.87 -55.04
C LYS A 593 -37.64 46.16 -55.00
N LYS A 594 -37.19 47.18 -54.25
CA LYS A 594 -37.86 48.51 -54.22
C LYS A 594 -37.85 49.19 -55.59
N GLN A 595 -36.73 49.16 -56.33
CA GLN A 595 -36.72 49.72 -57.69
C GLN A 595 -37.57 48.90 -58.67
N GLU A 596 -37.61 47.56 -58.56
CA GLU A 596 -38.46 46.72 -59.42
C GLU A 596 -39.95 47.11 -59.28
N ILE A 597 -40.42 47.31 -58.04
CA ILE A 597 -41.79 47.76 -57.75
C ILE A 597 -42.06 49.13 -58.38
N LEU A 598 -41.15 50.11 -58.21
CA LEU A 598 -41.30 51.44 -58.79
C LEU A 598 -41.27 51.41 -60.32
N ALA A 599 -40.33 50.67 -60.91
CA ALA A 599 -40.21 50.51 -62.36
C ALA A 599 -41.47 49.89 -62.96
N GLN A 600 -42.09 48.91 -62.28
CA GLN A 600 -43.36 48.33 -62.69
C GLN A 600 -44.54 49.31 -62.54
N GLU A 601 -44.57 50.13 -61.49
CA GLU A 601 -45.58 51.19 -61.35
C GLU A 601 -45.48 52.24 -62.47
N LEU A 602 -44.26 52.68 -62.79
CA LEU A 602 -44.00 53.65 -63.86
C LEU A 602 -44.32 53.07 -65.25
N GLN A 603 -44.01 51.78 -65.49
CA GLN A 603 -44.23 51.12 -66.78
C GLN A 603 -45.71 51.00 -67.17
N ASN A 604 -46.63 51.02 -66.20
CA ASN A 604 -48.07 50.97 -66.47
C ASN A 604 -48.68 52.33 -66.90
N LYS A 605 -47.86 53.39 -66.98
CA LYS A 605 -48.29 54.77 -67.25
C LYS A 605 -47.41 55.42 -68.32
N PRO A 606 -47.89 55.55 -69.58
CA PRO A 606 -47.09 56.09 -70.68
C PRO A 606 -46.50 57.47 -70.41
N GLU A 607 -47.17 58.28 -69.59
CA GLU A 607 -46.71 59.62 -69.22
C GLU A 607 -45.40 59.65 -68.42
N TYR A 608 -44.96 58.53 -67.84
CA TYR A 608 -43.72 58.43 -67.07
C TYR A 608 -42.57 57.71 -67.81
N ASN A 609 -42.71 57.40 -69.10
CA ASN A 609 -41.70 56.64 -69.86
C ASN A 609 -40.27 57.22 -69.78
N SER A 610 -40.11 58.54 -69.73
CA SER A 610 -38.79 59.18 -69.56
C SER A 610 -38.17 58.89 -68.19
N ILE A 611 -38.98 58.95 -67.12
CA ILE A 611 -38.55 58.66 -65.74
C ILE A 611 -38.15 57.18 -65.63
N LEU A 612 -38.93 56.29 -66.25
CA LEU A 612 -38.62 54.86 -66.31
C LEU A 612 -37.31 54.56 -67.04
N ALA A 613 -37.03 55.28 -68.13
CA ALA A 613 -35.79 55.12 -68.89
C ALA A 613 -34.55 55.61 -68.09
N GLU A 614 -34.65 56.77 -67.43
CA GLU A 614 -33.61 57.27 -66.53
C GLU A 614 -33.37 56.32 -65.35
N LEU A 615 -34.44 55.83 -64.72
CA LEU A 615 -34.36 54.83 -63.64
C LEU A 615 -33.63 53.58 -64.13
N LYS A 616 -34.12 52.92 -65.19
CA LYS A 616 -33.51 51.69 -65.73
C LYS A 616 -32.03 51.87 -66.08
N SER A 617 -31.63 53.00 -66.68
CA SER A 617 -30.23 53.28 -67.01
C SER A 617 -29.35 53.43 -65.75
N ALA A 618 -29.86 54.08 -64.70
CA ALA A 618 -29.13 54.22 -63.43
C ALA A 618 -28.97 52.86 -62.71
N ILE A 619 -30.02 52.03 -62.69
CA ILE A 619 -29.97 50.68 -62.11
C ILE A 619 -29.01 49.77 -62.89
N GLU A 620 -29.06 49.81 -64.23
CA GLU A 620 -28.17 49.00 -65.08
C GLU A 620 -26.70 49.34 -64.84
N LYS A 621 -26.37 50.63 -64.67
CA LYS A 621 -25.03 51.06 -64.28
C LYS A 621 -24.63 50.53 -62.91
N ALA A 622 -25.48 50.70 -61.89
CA ALA A 622 -25.21 50.21 -60.53
C ALA A 622 -24.96 48.68 -60.51
N ASN A 623 -25.69 47.93 -61.34
CA ASN A 623 -25.54 46.48 -61.46
C ASN A 623 -24.29 46.07 -62.25
N GLN A 624 -23.83 46.86 -63.23
CA GLN A 624 -22.53 46.67 -63.89
C GLN A 624 -21.38 46.92 -62.91
N ASP A 625 -21.43 48.03 -62.17
CA ASP A 625 -20.43 48.39 -61.16
C ASP A 625 -20.34 47.30 -60.07
N LEU A 626 -21.47 46.76 -59.60
CA LEU A 626 -21.50 45.64 -58.65
C LEU A 626 -20.86 44.34 -59.19
N ASN A 627 -21.20 43.96 -60.43
CA ASN A 627 -20.70 42.73 -61.05
C ASN A 627 -19.18 42.72 -61.27
N SER A 628 -18.52 43.89 -61.21
CA SER A 628 -17.06 44.00 -61.32
C SER A 628 -16.28 43.37 -60.15
N SER A 629 -16.87 43.28 -58.95
CA SER A 629 -16.13 42.85 -57.74
C SER A 629 -16.94 42.08 -56.68
N LYS A 630 -18.26 42.32 -56.53
CA LYS A 630 -19.13 41.68 -55.51
C LYS A 630 -18.56 41.67 -54.08
N THR A 631 -17.85 42.73 -53.72
CA THR A 631 -17.34 42.99 -52.36
C THR A 631 -18.42 43.65 -51.51
N LYS A 632 -18.23 43.67 -50.17
CA LYS A 632 -19.09 44.40 -49.24
C LYS A 632 -19.28 45.86 -49.68
N GLU A 633 -18.18 46.54 -50.00
CA GLU A 633 -18.18 47.91 -50.53
C GLU A 633 -19.01 48.06 -51.81
N SER A 634 -18.88 47.15 -52.80
CA SER A 634 -19.65 47.29 -54.04
C SER A 634 -21.14 46.98 -53.86
N TYR A 635 -21.52 46.09 -52.94
CA TYR A 635 -22.92 45.93 -52.53
C TYR A 635 -23.49 47.20 -51.88
N ASN A 636 -22.76 47.84 -50.97
CA ASN A 636 -23.17 49.09 -50.34
C ASN A 636 -23.26 50.25 -51.34
N GLN A 637 -22.30 50.36 -52.27
CA GLN A 637 -22.32 51.38 -53.33
C GLN A 637 -23.50 51.17 -54.30
N ALA A 638 -23.74 49.92 -54.73
CA ALA A 638 -24.87 49.60 -55.58
C ALA A 638 -26.21 49.88 -54.87
N LYS A 639 -26.34 49.50 -53.60
CA LYS A 639 -27.49 49.85 -52.76
C LYS A 639 -27.76 51.35 -52.78
N GLN A 640 -26.75 52.16 -52.46
CA GLN A 640 -26.88 53.63 -52.39
C GLN A 640 -27.24 54.25 -53.75
N ALA A 641 -26.64 53.75 -54.84
CA ALA A 641 -26.96 54.22 -56.20
C ALA A 641 -28.41 53.89 -56.60
N ILE A 642 -28.90 52.70 -56.22
CA ILE A 642 -30.30 52.30 -56.44
C ILE A 642 -31.26 53.16 -55.60
N GLU A 643 -30.97 53.39 -54.32
CA GLU A 643 -31.79 54.24 -53.44
C GLU A 643 -31.87 55.68 -53.97
N GLN A 644 -30.76 56.27 -54.42
CA GLN A 644 -30.75 57.60 -55.05
C GLN A 644 -31.53 57.65 -56.38
N ALA A 645 -31.48 56.59 -57.18
CA ALA A 645 -32.27 56.49 -58.42
C ALA A 645 -33.78 56.41 -58.12
N ILE A 646 -34.17 55.67 -57.08
CA ILE A 646 -35.56 55.59 -56.58
C ILE A 646 -36.04 56.97 -56.09
N GLU A 647 -35.23 57.68 -55.29
CA GLU A 647 -35.57 59.01 -54.79
C GLU A 647 -35.77 60.01 -55.94
N LYS A 648 -34.81 60.06 -56.89
CA LYS A 648 -34.90 60.93 -58.06
C LYS A 648 -36.14 60.65 -58.91
N ALA A 649 -36.42 59.38 -59.19
CA ALA A 649 -37.58 58.99 -59.98
C ALA A 649 -38.91 59.35 -59.29
N ASN A 650 -38.99 59.19 -57.96
CA ASN A 650 -40.17 59.62 -57.19
C ASN A 650 -40.33 61.15 -57.17
N ALA A 651 -39.23 61.92 -57.08
CA ALA A 651 -39.27 63.38 -57.16
C ALA A 651 -39.78 63.85 -58.54
N GLN A 652 -39.20 63.34 -59.63
CA GLN A 652 -39.64 63.64 -61.01
C GLN A 652 -41.12 63.27 -61.24
N LYS A 653 -41.57 62.15 -60.68
CA LYS A 653 -42.98 61.71 -60.73
C LYS A 653 -43.91 62.67 -59.98
N ALA A 654 -43.50 63.17 -58.82
CA ALA A 654 -44.27 64.15 -58.04
C ALA A 654 -44.34 65.51 -58.75
N GLU A 655 -43.24 65.99 -59.32
CA GLU A 655 -43.21 67.21 -60.15
C GLU A 655 -44.14 67.11 -61.36
N HIS A 656 -44.14 65.96 -62.03
CA HIS A 656 -45.01 65.70 -63.19
C HIS A 656 -46.50 65.70 -62.83
N GLU A 657 -46.88 65.10 -61.70
CA GLU A 657 -48.26 65.13 -61.21
C GLU A 657 -48.70 66.53 -60.75
N GLU A 658 -47.83 67.35 -60.16
CA GLU A 658 -48.15 68.75 -59.88
C GLU A 658 -48.30 69.59 -61.16
N ALA A 659 -47.43 69.39 -62.17
CA ALA A 659 -47.59 70.02 -63.48
C ALA A 659 -48.92 69.64 -64.14
N LYS A 660 -49.35 68.38 -64.03
CA LYS A 660 -50.64 67.86 -64.51
C LYS A 660 -51.83 68.51 -63.81
N LYS A 661 -51.80 68.66 -62.49
CA LYS A 661 -52.82 69.42 -61.72
C LYS A 661 -52.90 70.88 -62.15
N ALA A 662 -51.75 71.54 -62.31
CA ALA A 662 -51.68 72.93 -62.74
C ALA A 662 -52.24 73.11 -64.16
N TYR A 663 -51.90 72.21 -65.10
CA TYR A 663 -52.46 72.19 -66.45
C TYR A 663 -53.99 72.07 -66.45
N VAL A 664 -54.55 71.11 -65.70
CA VAL A 664 -56.01 70.91 -65.60
C VAL A 664 -56.71 72.17 -65.09
N ARG A 665 -56.16 72.81 -64.05
CA ARG A 665 -56.69 74.08 -63.53
C ARG A 665 -56.70 75.19 -64.58
N PHE A 666 -55.60 75.39 -65.31
CA PHE A 666 -55.53 76.41 -66.36
C PHE A 666 -56.44 76.09 -67.54
N LYS A 667 -56.69 74.80 -67.84
CA LYS A 667 -57.69 74.38 -68.83
C LYS A 667 -59.10 74.77 -68.39
N ASP A 668 -59.47 74.52 -67.14
CA ASP A 668 -60.76 74.90 -66.58
C ASP A 668 -60.95 76.44 -66.56
N GLU A 669 -59.89 77.20 -66.26
CA GLU A 669 -59.91 78.66 -66.31
C GLU A 669 -60.11 79.18 -67.75
N ALA A 670 -59.44 78.58 -68.74
CA ALA A 670 -59.61 78.92 -70.16
C ALA A 670 -61.00 78.58 -70.71
N LEU A 671 -61.56 77.43 -70.33
CA LEU A 671 -62.92 77.02 -70.71
C LEU A 671 -63.98 77.98 -70.12
N LYS A 672 -63.86 78.33 -68.83
CA LYS A 672 -64.76 79.32 -68.18
C LYS A 672 -64.70 80.68 -68.86
N LEU A 673 -63.52 81.13 -69.30
CA LEU A 673 -63.39 82.37 -70.06
C LEU A 673 -64.17 82.31 -71.37
N SER A 674 -64.00 81.24 -72.17
CA SER A 674 -64.76 81.01 -73.40
C SER A 674 -66.28 81.01 -73.17
N GLU A 675 -66.75 80.30 -72.14
CA GLU A 675 -68.18 80.25 -71.80
C GLU A 675 -68.72 81.63 -71.42
N SER A 676 -67.97 82.44 -70.67
CA SER A 676 -68.40 83.76 -70.20
C SER A 676 -68.65 84.78 -71.33
N ILE A 677 -68.04 84.60 -72.50
CA ILE A 677 -68.15 85.49 -73.67
C ILE A 677 -69.07 84.94 -74.76
N LYS A 678 -69.56 83.70 -74.61
CA LYS A 678 -70.36 82.95 -75.60
C LYS A 678 -71.69 83.60 -76.00
N SER A 679 -72.21 84.52 -75.18
CA SER A 679 -73.49 85.19 -75.40
C SER A 679 -73.40 86.47 -76.25
N VAL A 680 -72.21 86.87 -76.71
CA VAL A 680 -72.02 88.10 -77.49
C VAL A 680 -71.51 87.76 -78.88
N THR A 681 -72.35 88.00 -79.88
CA THR A 681 -71.99 87.73 -81.28
C THR A 681 -70.70 88.45 -81.71
N GLU A 682 -70.45 89.66 -81.20
CA GLU A 682 -69.25 90.47 -81.52
C GLU A 682 -67.94 89.97 -80.88
N PHE A 683 -68.03 89.02 -79.95
CA PHE A 683 -66.89 88.30 -79.35
C PHE A 683 -66.68 86.91 -79.96
N SER A 684 -67.44 86.52 -81.00
CA SER A 684 -67.37 85.21 -81.65
C SER A 684 -65.94 84.81 -82.03
N ASP A 685 -65.20 85.75 -82.59
CA ASP A 685 -63.88 85.48 -83.17
C ASP A 685 -62.83 85.23 -82.07
N ILE A 686 -62.95 85.96 -80.96
CA ILE A 686 -62.09 85.78 -79.78
C ILE A 686 -62.40 84.44 -79.11
N LYS A 687 -63.69 84.12 -78.95
CA LYS A 687 -64.15 82.81 -78.43
C LYS A 687 -63.63 81.66 -79.28
N ASN A 688 -63.86 81.71 -80.59
CA ASN A 688 -63.46 80.66 -81.52
C ASN A 688 -61.94 80.51 -81.54
N SER A 689 -61.19 81.62 -81.48
CA SER A 689 -59.73 81.58 -81.36
C SER A 689 -59.25 80.95 -80.05
N LEU A 690 -59.90 81.24 -78.92
CA LEU A 690 -59.56 80.64 -77.62
C LEU A 690 -59.89 79.14 -77.59
N GLU A 691 -61.08 78.73 -78.04
CA GLU A 691 -61.47 77.32 -78.11
C GLU A 691 -60.57 76.49 -79.03
N LEU A 692 -60.18 77.06 -80.18
CA LEU A 692 -59.28 76.39 -81.13
C LEU A 692 -57.87 76.23 -80.55
N GLU A 693 -57.35 77.24 -79.83
CA GLU A 693 -56.05 77.13 -79.17
C GLU A 693 -56.10 76.18 -77.96
N ILE A 694 -57.19 76.15 -77.18
CA ILE A 694 -57.43 75.13 -76.14
C ILE A 694 -57.38 73.73 -76.76
N GLN A 695 -58.15 73.45 -77.82
CA GLN A 695 -58.18 72.13 -78.48
C GLN A 695 -56.80 71.71 -79.02
N LYS A 696 -56.06 72.66 -79.60
CA LYS A 696 -54.70 72.45 -80.11
C LYS A 696 -53.72 72.12 -78.99
N ILE A 697 -53.80 72.83 -77.85
CA ILE A 697 -52.99 72.51 -76.67
C ILE A 697 -53.39 71.14 -76.11
N GLU A 698 -54.68 70.83 -75.99
CA GLU A 698 -55.17 69.52 -75.52
C GLU A 698 -54.68 68.35 -76.38
N SER A 699 -54.70 68.50 -77.71
CA SER A 699 -54.19 67.49 -78.64
C SER A 699 -52.68 67.28 -78.48
N ASN A 700 -51.92 68.37 -78.36
CA ASN A 700 -50.47 68.32 -78.09
C ASN A 700 -50.16 67.68 -76.73
N ILE A 701 -50.98 67.90 -75.70
CA ILE A 701 -50.76 67.34 -74.36
C ILE A 701 -51.18 65.87 -74.27
N SER A 702 -52.25 65.48 -74.96
CA SER A 702 -52.69 64.08 -75.04
C SER A 702 -51.68 63.16 -75.75
N SER A 703 -50.76 63.74 -76.53
CA SER A 703 -49.70 63.02 -77.25
C SER A 703 -48.31 63.17 -76.60
N SER A 704 -47.98 64.32 -76.01
CA SER A 704 -46.65 64.60 -75.43
C SER A 704 -46.55 64.48 -73.91
N TYR A 705 -47.67 64.53 -73.19
CA TYR A 705 -47.74 64.59 -71.71
C TYR A 705 -46.91 65.73 -71.06
N ASN A 706 -46.54 66.77 -71.83
CA ASN A 706 -45.74 67.89 -71.34
C ASN A 706 -46.62 68.96 -70.65
N TYR A 707 -47.20 68.60 -69.50
CA TYR A 707 -48.16 69.43 -68.78
C TYR A 707 -47.62 70.82 -68.41
N THR A 708 -46.31 70.97 -68.15
CA THR A 708 -45.66 72.27 -67.91
C THR A 708 -45.80 73.21 -69.11
N LEU A 709 -45.49 72.72 -70.32
CA LEU A 709 -45.67 73.49 -71.55
C LEU A 709 -47.16 73.75 -71.84
N GLY A 710 -48.03 72.76 -71.60
CA GLY A 710 -49.48 72.91 -71.75
C GLY A 710 -50.05 74.01 -70.87
N LYS A 711 -49.65 74.04 -69.60
CA LYS A 711 -50.03 75.07 -68.63
C LYS A 711 -49.57 76.46 -69.10
N SER A 712 -48.31 76.59 -69.52
CA SER A 712 -47.78 77.86 -70.04
C SER A 712 -48.50 78.34 -71.31
N ASN A 713 -48.89 77.42 -72.19
CA ASN A 713 -49.61 77.77 -73.41
C ASN A 713 -51.06 78.19 -73.12
N LEU A 714 -51.75 77.52 -72.19
CA LEU A 714 -53.10 77.91 -71.75
C LEU A 714 -53.11 79.26 -71.04
N GLU A 715 -52.14 79.50 -70.16
CA GLU A 715 -51.92 80.80 -69.49
C GLU A 715 -51.71 81.92 -70.51
N SER A 716 -50.91 81.67 -71.57
CA SER A 716 -50.74 82.60 -72.69
C SER A 716 -52.04 82.82 -73.48
N ALA A 717 -52.78 81.76 -73.81
CA ALA A 717 -54.04 81.84 -74.55
C ALA A 717 -55.13 82.63 -73.78
N ILE A 718 -55.25 82.42 -72.47
CA ILE A 718 -56.12 83.21 -71.57
C ILE A 718 -55.74 84.69 -71.63
N ASN A 719 -54.44 85.00 -71.49
CA ASN A 719 -53.97 86.38 -71.51
C ASN A 719 -54.22 87.08 -72.85
N ILE A 720 -54.00 86.39 -73.98
CA ILE A 720 -54.27 86.91 -75.32
C ILE A 720 -55.79 87.13 -75.53
N ALA A 721 -56.63 86.21 -75.07
CA ALA A 721 -58.08 86.34 -75.16
C ALA A 721 -58.59 87.53 -74.32
N ASN A 722 -58.13 87.67 -73.07
CA ASN A 722 -58.46 88.81 -72.20
C ASN A 722 -58.03 90.16 -72.81
N LEU A 723 -56.82 90.23 -73.39
CA LEU A 723 -56.34 91.44 -74.07
C LEU A 723 -57.19 91.78 -75.30
N SER A 724 -57.58 90.76 -76.08
CA SER A 724 -58.44 90.90 -77.25
C SER A 724 -59.85 91.34 -76.87
N LEU A 725 -60.43 90.80 -75.79
CA LEU A 725 -61.72 91.22 -75.24
C LEU A 725 -61.69 92.69 -74.84
N LYS A 726 -60.65 93.12 -74.11
CA LYS A 726 -60.48 94.51 -73.71
C LYS A 726 -60.42 95.47 -74.91
N ASN A 727 -59.65 95.10 -75.94
CA ASN A 727 -59.54 95.90 -77.16
C ASN A 727 -60.88 95.96 -77.93
N LYS A 728 -61.54 94.81 -78.11
CA LYS A 728 -62.82 94.72 -78.83
C LYS A 728 -63.94 95.45 -78.08
N TRP A 729 -63.96 95.34 -76.76
CA TRP A 729 -64.90 96.08 -75.93
C TRP A 729 -64.66 97.59 -75.95
N SER A 730 -63.41 98.05 -76.08
CA SER A 730 -63.11 99.47 -76.31
C SER A 730 -63.59 99.98 -77.68
N GLU A 731 -63.63 99.12 -78.71
CA GLU A 731 -64.18 99.43 -80.04
C GLU A 731 -65.72 99.46 -80.02
N ILE A 732 -66.34 98.62 -79.21
CA ILE A 732 -67.79 98.59 -78.97
C ILE A 732 -68.21 99.84 -78.20
N ALA A 733 -67.57 100.12 -77.07
CA ALA A 733 -67.92 101.22 -76.19
C ALA A 733 -67.92 102.59 -76.89
N SER A 734 -66.94 102.82 -77.78
CA SER A 734 -66.81 104.07 -78.53
C SER A 734 -67.86 104.24 -79.65
N LYS A 735 -68.69 103.23 -79.92
CA LYS A 735 -69.81 103.30 -80.86
C LYS A 735 -71.16 103.44 -80.17
N LEU A 736 -71.22 103.26 -78.84
CA LEU A 736 -72.43 103.47 -78.05
C LEU A 736 -72.74 104.97 -78.05
N LYS A 737 -74.01 105.34 -78.19
CA LYS A 737 -74.44 106.72 -78.42
C LYS A 737 -75.31 107.23 -77.30
N ILE A 738 -75.18 108.51 -76.98
CA ILE A 738 -76.11 109.20 -76.09
C ILE A 738 -77.29 109.73 -76.92
N ASP A 739 -78.38 108.97 -76.94
CA ASP A 739 -79.62 109.30 -77.67
C ASP A 739 -80.39 110.42 -76.97
N LYS A 740 -80.35 110.46 -75.64
CA LYS A 740 -80.97 111.49 -74.80
C LYS A 740 -80.04 111.90 -73.68
N LEU A 741 -79.97 113.19 -73.41
CA LEU A 741 -79.35 113.78 -72.23
C LEU A 741 -80.15 115.04 -71.88
N ASP A 742 -80.93 114.98 -70.82
CA ASP A 742 -81.98 115.97 -70.54
C ASP A 742 -82.22 116.12 -69.02
N ILE A 743 -82.84 117.22 -68.60
CA ILE A 743 -83.22 117.45 -67.20
C ILE A 743 -84.74 117.35 -67.08
N TRP A 744 -85.21 116.21 -66.60
CA TRP A 744 -86.62 115.94 -66.39
C TRP A 744 -87.13 116.51 -65.06
N ASN A 745 -88.31 117.13 -65.13
CA ASN A 745 -89.08 117.64 -63.99
C ASN A 745 -88.29 118.56 -63.03
N ASN A 746 -87.30 119.30 -63.56
CA ASN A 746 -86.38 120.19 -62.82
C ASN A 746 -85.70 119.52 -61.60
N SER A 747 -85.39 118.23 -61.69
CA SER A 747 -84.79 117.49 -60.57
C SER A 747 -83.99 116.25 -60.97
N PHE A 748 -84.27 115.64 -62.13
CA PHE A 748 -83.58 114.43 -62.57
C PHE A 748 -82.82 114.68 -63.88
N LEU A 749 -81.51 114.48 -63.88
CA LEU A 749 -80.75 114.22 -65.09
C LEU A 749 -81.18 112.84 -65.63
N VAL A 750 -81.71 112.80 -66.84
CA VAL A 750 -82.08 111.56 -67.53
C VAL A 750 -81.21 111.43 -68.78
N PHE A 751 -80.54 110.29 -68.91
CA PHE A 751 -79.70 110.01 -70.06
C PHE A 751 -79.92 108.59 -70.59
N ASN A 752 -80.02 108.47 -71.92
CA ASN A 752 -80.25 107.22 -72.61
C ASN A 752 -79.02 106.91 -73.45
N ILE A 753 -78.33 105.82 -73.12
CA ILE A 753 -77.24 105.29 -73.94
C ILE A 753 -77.81 104.19 -74.83
N ASN A 754 -77.94 104.48 -76.12
CA ASN A 754 -78.26 103.50 -77.13
C ASN A 754 -77.03 102.64 -77.40
N VAL A 755 -77.16 101.35 -77.13
CA VAL A 755 -76.06 100.39 -77.32
C VAL A 755 -76.10 99.73 -78.70
N GLY A 756 -77.11 100.04 -79.53
CA GLY A 756 -77.26 99.60 -80.92
C GLY A 756 -77.57 98.11 -81.12
N ASN A 757 -77.19 97.26 -80.17
CA ASN A 757 -77.23 95.82 -80.27
C ASN A 757 -77.73 95.19 -78.94
N LYS A 758 -78.69 94.28 -79.05
CA LYS A 758 -79.27 93.58 -77.90
C LYS A 758 -78.26 92.69 -77.17
N ASP A 759 -77.30 92.09 -77.87
CA ASP A 759 -76.30 91.18 -77.26
C ASP A 759 -75.36 91.97 -76.33
N ILE A 760 -74.96 93.17 -76.75
CA ILE A 760 -74.18 94.13 -75.96
C ILE A 760 -74.97 94.54 -74.71
N LEU A 761 -76.27 94.86 -74.87
CA LEU A 761 -77.16 95.19 -73.76
C LEU A 761 -77.26 94.04 -72.75
N LEU A 762 -77.45 92.80 -73.23
CA LEU A 762 -77.57 91.61 -72.40
C LEU A 762 -76.27 91.29 -71.67
N TRP A 763 -75.12 91.47 -72.33
CA TRP A 763 -73.81 91.29 -71.70
C TRP A 763 -73.55 92.32 -70.60
N LEU A 764 -73.83 93.60 -70.86
CA LEU A 764 -73.77 94.66 -69.85
C LEU A 764 -74.73 94.40 -68.67
N LYS A 765 -75.94 93.91 -68.97
CA LYS A 765 -76.94 93.48 -67.97
C LYS A 765 -76.43 92.31 -67.12
N ASN A 766 -75.71 91.35 -67.71
CA ASN A 766 -75.11 90.23 -66.99
C ASN A 766 -73.83 90.64 -66.22
N LYS A 767 -73.16 91.73 -66.62
CA LYS A 767 -71.97 92.31 -65.96
C LYS A 767 -72.29 93.37 -64.90
N GLN A 768 -73.57 93.59 -64.57
CA GLN A 768 -74.03 94.61 -63.62
C GLN A 768 -73.27 94.62 -62.29
N GLU A 769 -72.93 93.46 -61.74
CA GLU A 769 -72.27 93.37 -60.43
C GLU A 769 -70.89 94.06 -60.34
N LYS A 770 -70.20 94.22 -61.48
CA LYS A 770 -68.78 94.61 -61.53
C LYS A 770 -68.48 95.81 -62.42
N GLY A 771 -69.50 96.51 -62.92
CA GLY A 771 -69.32 97.65 -63.83
C GLY A 771 -70.20 98.85 -63.53
N GLY A 772 -70.11 99.87 -64.38
CA GLY A 772 -70.92 101.09 -64.30
C GLY A 772 -70.55 102.13 -65.35
N ILE A 773 -71.03 103.35 -65.14
CA ILE A 773 -70.80 104.52 -66.00
C ILE A 773 -70.17 105.66 -65.19
N SER A 774 -69.27 106.40 -65.83
CA SER A 774 -68.52 107.57 -65.32
C SER A 774 -68.78 108.76 -66.23
N PHE A 775 -69.06 109.92 -65.65
CA PHE A 775 -69.16 111.22 -66.33
C PHE A 775 -68.01 112.13 -65.92
N LYS A 776 -67.34 112.75 -66.90
CA LYS A 776 -66.18 113.62 -66.66
C LYS A 776 -66.32 114.97 -67.36
N ASP A 777 -65.95 116.03 -66.65
CA ASP A 777 -65.77 117.39 -67.16
C ASP A 777 -64.39 117.53 -67.82
N GLU A 778 -64.36 118.08 -69.02
CA GLU A 778 -63.16 118.20 -69.84
C GLU A 778 -62.17 119.25 -69.32
N LYS A 779 -62.64 120.31 -68.64
CA LYS A 779 -61.77 121.38 -68.12
C LYS A 779 -60.98 121.00 -66.88
N SER A 780 -61.49 120.04 -66.11
CA SER A 780 -60.84 119.57 -64.88
C SER A 780 -60.31 118.15 -64.96
N THR A 781 -60.73 117.36 -65.97
CA THR A 781 -60.58 115.89 -66.07
C THR A 781 -61.12 115.10 -64.86
N LYS A 782 -61.83 115.76 -63.94
CA LYS A 782 -62.42 115.14 -62.76
C LYS A 782 -63.68 114.38 -63.13
N GLU A 783 -63.82 113.20 -62.52
CA GLU A 783 -65.08 112.46 -62.49
C GLU A 783 -66.10 113.28 -61.68
N PHE A 784 -67.08 113.83 -62.39
CA PHE A 784 -68.18 114.59 -61.80
C PHE A 784 -69.24 113.65 -61.22
N LEU A 785 -69.51 112.54 -61.91
CA LEU A 785 -70.55 111.60 -61.50
C LEU A 785 -70.19 110.17 -61.89
N ARG A 786 -69.99 109.29 -60.89
CA ARG A 786 -69.89 107.84 -61.08
C ARG A 786 -71.18 107.13 -60.69
N ILE A 787 -71.56 106.14 -61.49
CA ILE A 787 -72.74 105.30 -61.29
C ILE A 787 -72.38 103.82 -61.57
N PRO A 788 -71.90 103.06 -60.56
CA PRO A 788 -71.93 101.60 -60.62
C PRO A 788 -73.33 101.08 -60.96
N PHE A 789 -73.42 100.04 -61.78
CA PHE A 789 -74.71 99.42 -62.12
C PHE A 789 -75.37 98.73 -60.92
N ASN A 790 -74.57 98.20 -60.00
CA ASN A 790 -75.03 97.46 -58.81
C ASN A 790 -75.29 98.36 -57.57
N LEU A 791 -75.79 99.58 -57.77
CA LEU A 791 -76.17 100.47 -56.66
C LEU A 791 -77.59 100.16 -56.14
N PRO A 792 -77.82 100.10 -54.83
CA PRO A 792 -79.15 99.82 -54.27
C PRO A 792 -80.15 100.94 -54.57
N ARG A 793 -81.39 100.56 -54.91
CA ARG A 793 -82.51 101.43 -55.34
C ARG A 793 -82.90 102.58 -54.39
N SER A 794 -82.39 102.62 -53.17
CA SER A 794 -82.77 103.61 -52.14
C SER A 794 -82.06 104.97 -52.26
N LEU A 795 -81.27 105.20 -53.31
CA LEU A 795 -80.46 106.42 -53.48
C LEU A 795 -80.68 107.08 -54.84
N ASN A 796 -81.81 107.79 -55.01
CA ASN A 796 -81.92 108.94 -55.90
C ASN A 796 -81.47 108.74 -57.37
N LYS A 797 -81.52 107.50 -57.87
CA LYS A 797 -81.12 107.08 -59.22
C LYS A 797 -81.89 105.83 -59.65
N GLU A 798 -82.09 105.63 -60.94
CA GLU A 798 -82.61 104.39 -61.50
C GLU A 798 -81.88 104.05 -62.82
N ILE A 799 -81.58 102.76 -63.06
CA ILE A 799 -80.94 102.26 -64.30
C ILE A 799 -81.85 101.20 -64.89
N ILE A 800 -82.26 101.41 -66.13
CA ILE A 800 -83.23 100.58 -66.86
C ILE A 800 -82.56 100.09 -68.14
N PHE A 801 -82.30 98.78 -68.19
CA PHE A 801 -81.84 98.10 -69.40
C PHE A 801 -83.06 97.77 -70.26
N ASN A 802 -83.40 98.68 -71.18
CA ASN A 802 -84.54 98.53 -72.09
C ASN A 802 -84.17 97.66 -73.30
N GLU A 803 -84.48 96.37 -73.19
CA GLU A 803 -84.24 95.35 -74.23
C GLU A 803 -85.09 95.48 -75.50
N LYS A 804 -86.12 96.33 -75.52
CA LYS A 804 -86.92 96.55 -76.73
C LYS A 804 -86.25 97.55 -77.66
N ASP A 805 -85.73 98.61 -77.07
CA ASP A 805 -85.20 99.77 -77.79
C ASP A 805 -83.66 99.79 -77.81
N ASN A 806 -83.01 98.77 -77.26
CA ASN A 806 -81.55 98.64 -77.11
C ASN A 806 -80.90 99.84 -76.41
N ILE A 807 -81.56 100.34 -75.36
CA ILE A 807 -81.14 101.53 -74.61
C ILE A 807 -80.90 101.16 -73.14
N ILE A 808 -79.81 101.69 -72.59
CA ILE A 808 -79.62 101.82 -71.13
C ILE A 808 -80.11 103.22 -70.76
N GLU A 809 -81.29 103.29 -70.19
CA GLU A 809 -81.89 104.53 -69.70
C GLU A 809 -81.54 104.72 -68.22
N ILE A 810 -81.02 105.89 -67.87
CA ILE A 810 -80.51 106.17 -66.53
C ILE A 810 -80.99 107.52 -66.04
N TRP A 811 -81.49 107.49 -64.81
CA TRP A 811 -82.09 108.60 -64.12
C TRP A 811 -81.22 108.91 -62.90
N PHE A 812 -80.90 110.18 -62.68
CA PHE A 812 -80.05 110.65 -61.59
C PHE A 812 -80.60 111.97 -61.02
N TYR A 813 -80.95 111.99 -59.73
CA TYR A 813 -81.43 113.20 -59.06
C TYR A 813 -80.30 114.19 -58.77
N ILE A 814 -80.42 115.43 -59.25
CA ILE A 814 -79.52 116.54 -58.92
C ILE A 814 -80.07 117.26 -57.69
N LYS A 815 -79.22 117.52 -56.68
CA LYS A 815 -79.62 118.28 -55.48
C LYS A 815 -79.58 119.78 -55.77
N ASN A 816 -80.60 120.51 -55.31
CA ASN A 816 -80.74 121.96 -55.50
C ASN A 816 -79.63 122.82 -54.85
N ASP A 817 -78.83 122.25 -53.95
CA ASP A 817 -77.81 123.00 -53.20
C ASP A 817 -76.45 123.09 -53.92
N ASP A 818 -76.26 122.39 -55.05
CA ASP A 818 -75.07 122.56 -55.89
C ASP A 818 -75.11 123.93 -56.57
N LYS A 819 -74.08 124.75 -56.34
CA LYS A 819 -73.98 126.12 -56.90
C LYS A 819 -73.00 126.23 -58.06
N GLU A 820 -72.29 125.15 -58.38
CA GLU A 820 -71.29 125.13 -59.44
C GLU A 820 -71.93 124.91 -60.81
N ARG A 821 -71.26 125.40 -61.86
CA ARG A 821 -71.64 125.14 -63.24
C ARG A 821 -70.99 123.84 -63.70
N HIS A 822 -71.82 122.83 -63.99
CA HIS A 822 -71.33 121.56 -64.53
C HIS A 822 -71.53 121.52 -66.04
N THR A 823 -70.53 120.98 -66.74
CA THR A 823 -70.51 120.79 -68.19
C THR A 823 -70.12 119.33 -68.46
N ILE A 824 -71.06 118.53 -68.97
CA ILE A 824 -70.85 117.11 -69.26
C ILE A 824 -70.47 116.97 -70.73
N ASN A 825 -69.20 116.61 -70.98
CA ASN A 825 -68.65 116.45 -72.34
C ASN A 825 -68.23 115.00 -72.66
N SER A 826 -67.98 114.17 -71.63
CA SER A 826 -67.50 112.80 -71.83
C SER A 826 -68.14 111.79 -70.87
N VAL A 827 -68.39 110.59 -71.40
CA VAL A 827 -69.00 109.46 -70.69
C VAL A 827 -68.13 108.23 -70.92
N GLU A 828 -67.96 107.40 -69.90
CA GLU A 828 -67.15 106.18 -69.95
C GLU A 828 -67.87 105.04 -69.24
N PHE A 829 -67.94 103.85 -69.86
CA PHE A 829 -68.24 102.62 -69.13
C PHE A 829 -67.00 102.14 -68.38
N PHE A 830 -67.19 101.43 -67.27
CA PHE A 830 -66.11 100.74 -66.58
C PHE A 830 -66.53 99.33 -66.15
N ASP A 831 -65.58 98.41 -66.11
CA ASP A 831 -65.73 97.03 -65.61
C ASP A 831 -64.44 96.54 -64.92
N GLU A 832 -64.37 95.24 -64.60
CA GLU A 832 -63.19 94.59 -64.02
C GLU A 832 -61.95 94.57 -64.95
N ASN A 833 -62.13 94.82 -66.25
CA ASN A 833 -61.08 94.76 -67.28
C ASN A 833 -60.57 96.15 -67.70
N GLY A 834 -61.34 97.23 -67.46
CA GLY A 834 -60.90 98.60 -67.70
C GLY A 834 -62.00 99.67 -67.71
N THR A 835 -61.65 100.83 -68.27
CA THR A 835 -62.54 101.97 -68.53
C THR A 835 -62.57 102.23 -70.03
N TYR A 836 -63.75 102.47 -70.60
CA TYR A 836 -64.00 102.51 -72.05
C TYR A 836 -64.84 103.73 -72.39
N LYS A 837 -64.35 104.59 -73.27
CA LYS A 837 -65.02 105.84 -73.63
C LYS A 837 -66.24 105.58 -74.51
N VAL A 838 -67.29 106.35 -74.28
CA VAL A 838 -68.53 106.44 -75.05
C VAL A 838 -68.46 107.68 -75.94
N ASP A 839 -68.96 107.60 -77.16
CA ASP A 839 -69.08 108.77 -78.01
C ASP A 839 -70.28 109.63 -77.58
N THR A 840 -70.01 110.89 -77.24
CA THR A 840 -71.01 111.88 -76.85
C THR A 840 -71.54 112.66 -78.05
N GLU A 841 -71.02 112.42 -79.27
CA GLU A 841 -71.33 113.15 -80.50
C GLU A 841 -71.17 114.68 -80.37
N GLY A 842 -70.29 115.13 -79.47
CA GLY A 842 -70.10 116.56 -79.15
C GLY A 842 -71.28 117.21 -78.40
N LYS A 843 -72.23 116.42 -77.88
CA LYS A 843 -73.38 116.91 -77.11
C LYS A 843 -72.94 117.33 -75.71
N GLU A 844 -72.71 118.62 -75.51
CA GLU A 844 -72.43 119.20 -74.18
C GLU A 844 -73.75 119.51 -73.43
N LEU A 845 -73.88 119.06 -72.18
CA LEU A 845 -74.92 119.57 -71.26
C LEU A 845 -74.28 120.48 -70.21
N SER A 846 -74.61 121.77 -70.23
CA SER A 846 -74.13 122.78 -69.27
C SER A 846 -75.26 123.33 -68.39
N PHE A 847 -75.18 123.21 -67.07
CA PHE A 847 -76.22 123.69 -66.13
C PHE A 847 -75.67 124.28 -64.82
N ILE A 848 -76.47 125.14 -64.18
CA ILE A 848 -76.28 125.69 -62.81
C ILE A 848 -77.61 125.50 -62.05
N PRO A 849 -77.66 124.80 -60.91
CA PRO A 849 -78.93 124.54 -60.21
C PRO A 849 -79.63 125.75 -59.55
N GLU A 850 -78.90 126.79 -59.12
CA GLU A 850 -79.45 127.81 -58.18
C GLU A 850 -80.50 128.77 -58.81
N GLU A 851 -80.51 128.99 -60.14
CA GLU A 851 -81.44 129.93 -60.79
C GLU A 851 -82.90 129.41 -60.91
N TRP A 852 -83.17 128.15 -60.58
CA TRP A 852 -84.46 127.50 -60.87
C TRP A 852 -85.67 127.98 -60.05
N SER A 853 -85.47 128.86 -59.05
CA SER A 853 -86.54 129.29 -58.13
C SER A 853 -87.29 130.57 -58.51
N LYS A 854 -86.86 131.34 -59.53
CA LYS A 854 -87.47 132.64 -59.91
C LYS A 854 -87.94 132.73 -61.37
N THR A 855 -88.80 131.76 -61.72
CA THR A 855 -89.84 131.79 -62.77
C THR A 855 -89.46 131.91 -64.25
N LYS A 856 -89.65 130.77 -64.94
CA LYS A 856 -90.23 130.63 -66.30
C LYS A 856 -89.56 131.39 -67.45
N THR A 857 -88.42 130.87 -67.92
CA THR A 857 -88.03 130.97 -69.34
C THR A 857 -87.39 129.63 -69.76
N PRO A 858 -87.73 129.03 -70.91
CA PRO A 858 -87.13 127.77 -71.33
C PRO A 858 -85.66 127.95 -71.72
N ILE A 859 -84.82 127.00 -71.32
CA ILE A 859 -83.41 126.95 -71.70
C ILE A 859 -83.33 126.45 -73.15
N TYR A 860 -82.78 127.28 -74.05
CA TYR A 860 -82.56 126.91 -75.44
C TYR A 860 -81.19 126.24 -75.61
N TRP A 861 -81.18 125.07 -76.25
CA TRP A 861 -79.96 124.46 -76.79
C TRP A 861 -79.35 125.37 -77.85
N LYS A 862 -78.02 125.52 -77.84
CA LYS A 862 -77.27 126.15 -78.92
C LYS A 862 -76.53 125.06 -79.68
N GLN A 863 -77.01 124.75 -80.88
CA GLN A 863 -76.32 123.88 -81.83
C GLN A 863 -75.06 124.60 -82.34
N LEU A 864 -73.94 123.88 -82.42
CA LEU A 864 -72.66 124.30 -83.01
C LEU A 864 -72.39 123.45 -84.26
#